data_AF-A0A210QZZ8-F1
#
_entry.id   AF-A0A210QZZ8-F1
#
_cell.length_a   1.000
_cell.length_b   1.000
_cell.length_c   1.000
_cell.angle_alpha   90.00
_cell.angle_beta   90.00
_cell.angle_gamma   90.00
#
_symmetry.space_group_name_H-M   'P 1'
#
loop_
_entity.id
_entity.type
_entity.pdbx_description
1 polymer ?
#
loop_
_entity_poly.entity_id
_entity_poly.type
_entity_poly.pdbx_seq_one_letter_code
_entity_poly.pdbx_strand_id
1 'polypeptide(L)'
;MLCTASGNVETLAKTIRILYYLINHNPGGSYYASIILTNTGTSPIDHRGGWSLYVCHENLIEFKRFNSDTGEYAFPTIRGGFSLSHIQGCMYKFTPDPNSFGTIDPGGNRYITFMTSASIAGKYDIYPNFYLANETQSATVIHNTKNYTNRAFVGPFQNVFQYTRNPPRDLVLPVSLSRRYVSLFNSTYPKLTPGDIIPTPRHKYESTRKYVYLNSTWKIDSRKDPRVAGLMEYFTSTLNMNETPKPLLHNVILIQLKGAPRIENAGEWYNITISADHSYVHIVGATTHGLLNGFQTLLNLIEKEEHPTLGKQLMVPEIKIIDSPRFQYRGLQLDAASNFVDMKTLRKLLRIMALLKLNKLQLLLANDYAVRLEITAMPNFHTVGSRRCHDLTEQSCLFSQLGSDPSGTGTGSGYYTAKEYQQLLSLAKQLHIEIIPMWRFDSNMRASEIAIRAYSKASRNQTMNWSLPELDKTSLLKPNLFRIGNVDPCAKETEAFIRTIISTIKSYHSAANYPLKTFGVGGEDTEVDTWLEKCSARNKTNNLKHPYVRRKVEFTQLLSTIATDNNIAINAYDNLFTAFPTRCLDPNDCPNWFVPFNITKWYPKPFRFTVTHRDPRVMSLTRLQMRPSNATNITAVDRETKLRTFQKNGYQVGFLLLFNLVSHSEANYIQIH
;
A
#
# COMPACT_ATOMS: atom_id res chain seq x y z
N MET A 1 -11.69 17.58 47.89
CA MET A 1 -11.38 16.87 46.62
C MET A 1 -12.68 16.39 46.01
N LEU A 2 -13.27 17.15 45.09
CA LEU A 2 -14.32 16.67 44.21
C LEU A 2 -13.63 16.37 42.88
N CYS A 3 -13.47 15.09 42.53
CA CYS A 3 -13.08 14.71 41.18
C CYS A 3 -14.20 15.16 40.24
N THR A 4 -14.05 16.32 39.59
CA THR A 4 -14.93 16.70 38.49
C THR A 4 -14.77 15.68 37.37
N ALA A 5 -15.87 15.25 36.76
CA ALA A 5 -15.89 14.26 35.67
C ALA A 5 -14.98 14.64 34.48
N SER A 6 -14.60 15.93 34.36
CA SER A 6 -13.72 16.48 33.33
C SER A 6 -12.26 16.02 33.38
N GLY A 7 -11.77 15.47 34.50
CA GLY A 7 -10.41 14.92 34.57
C GLY A 7 -10.24 13.50 34.02
N ASN A 8 -11.33 12.74 33.91
CA ASN A 8 -11.29 11.35 33.46
C ASN A 8 -11.66 11.27 31.97
N VAL A 9 -10.64 11.18 31.11
CA VAL A 9 -10.80 11.07 29.66
C VAL A 9 -11.63 9.87 29.22
N GLU A 10 -11.66 8.78 29.99
CA GLU A 10 -12.48 7.61 29.68
C GLU A 10 -13.98 7.90 29.87
N THR A 11 -14.31 8.62 30.95
CA THR A 11 -15.69 9.05 31.22
C THR A 11 -16.13 10.06 30.16
N LEU A 12 -15.29 11.05 29.85
CA LEU A 12 -15.57 12.04 28.81
C LEU A 12 -15.75 11.41 27.43
N ALA A 13 -14.91 10.43 27.06
CA ALA A 13 -15.00 9.78 25.76
C ALA A 13 -16.31 8.98 25.57
N LYS A 14 -16.94 8.54 26.67
CA LYS A 14 -18.27 7.89 26.68
C LYS A 14 -19.41 8.89 26.55
N THR A 15 -19.26 10.09 27.12
CA THR A 15 -20.33 11.10 27.17
C THR A 15 -20.25 12.12 26.03
N ILE A 16 -19.11 12.30 25.38
CA ILE A 16 -18.97 13.15 24.19
C ILE A 16 -19.38 12.36 22.95
N ARG A 17 -20.20 12.98 22.11
CA ARG A 17 -20.44 12.53 20.74
C ARG A 17 -19.88 13.54 19.75
N ILE A 18 -19.22 13.04 18.71
CA ILE A 18 -18.68 13.86 17.62
C ILE A 18 -19.59 13.81 16.39
N LEU A 19 -19.82 14.96 15.77
CA LEU A 19 -20.27 15.07 14.39
C LEU A 19 -19.30 15.96 13.61
N TYR A 20 -18.62 15.40 12.62
CA TYR A 20 -17.85 16.15 11.63
C TYR A 20 -18.77 16.55 10.48
N TYR A 21 -18.75 17.81 10.10
CA TYR A 21 -19.56 18.33 9.01
C TYR A 21 -18.71 19.14 8.04
N LEU A 22 -18.71 18.76 6.75
CA LEU A 22 -18.17 19.58 5.68
C LEU A 22 -19.17 20.71 5.41
N ILE A 23 -18.77 21.97 5.55
CA ILE A 23 -19.65 23.11 5.28
C ILE A 23 -19.69 23.34 3.76
N ASN A 24 -18.55 23.68 3.17
CA ASN A 24 -18.41 23.91 1.72
C ASN A 24 -16.94 23.87 1.30
N HIS A 25 -16.68 23.43 0.06
CA HIS A 25 -15.41 23.73 -0.61
C HIS A 25 -15.41 25.18 -1.10
N ASN A 26 -14.23 25.79 -1.10
CA ASN A 26 -13.97 27.14 -1.56
C ASN A 26 -13.22 27.12 -2.90
N PRO A 27 -13.37 28.17 -3.73
CA PRO A 27 -12.49 28.38 -4.87
C PRO A 27 -11.02 28.41 -4.44
N GLY A 28 -10.14 27.81 -5.24
CA GLY A 28 -8.70 27.81 -4.98
C GLY A 28 -8.18 26.65 -4.13
N GLY A 29 -9.00 25.63 -3.85
CA GLY A 29 -8.54 24.40 -3.19
C GLY A 29 -8.38 24.54 -1.68
N SER A 30 -9.45 24.98 -1.01
CA SER A 30 -9.62 24.92 0.45
C SER A 30 -11.07 24.60 0.79
N TYR A 31 -11.39 24.30 2.04
CA TYR A 31 -12.78 24.13 2.47
C TYR A 31 -13.00 24.53 3.92
N TYR A 32 -14.26 24.76 4.28
CA TYR A 32 -14.68 24.93 5.67
C TYR A 32 -15.32 23.65 6.20
N ALA A 33 -14.98 23.28 7.42
CA ALA A 33 -15.58 22.18 8.14
C ALA A 33 -15.81 22.55 9.60
N SER A 34 -16.65 21.77 10.28
CA SER A 34 -16.90 21.91 11.71
C SER A 34 -16.86 20.55 12.40
N ILE A 35 -16.20 20.50 13.55
CA ILE A 35 -16.33 19.39 14.50
C ILE A 35 -17.28 19.84 15.60
N ILE A 36 -18.39 19.12 15.75
CA ILE A 36 -19.41 19.39 16.75
C ILE A 36 -19.25 18.37 17.87
N LEU A 37 -19.02 18.85 19.09
CA LEU A 37 -18.98 18.06 20.31
C LEU A 37 -20.33 18.21 21.02
N THR A 38 -21.07 17.13 21.18
CA THR A 38 -22.32 17.10 21.96
C THR A 38 -22.08 16.40 23.29
N ASN A 39 -22.44 17.05 24.40
CA ASN A 39 -22.43 16.42 25.71
C ASN A 39 -23.71 15.60 25.89
N THR A 40 -23.58 14.27 25.88
CA THR A 40 -24.68 13.32 26.14
C THR A 40 -24.68 12.76 27.56
N GLY A 41 -23.75 13.22 28.40
CA GLY A 41 -23.73 12.88 29.81
C GLY A 41 -24.69 13.75 30.63
N THR A 42 -24.69 13.51 31.94
CA THR A 42 -25.55 14.20 32.92
C THR A 42 -24.87 15.39 33.60
N SER A 43 -23.57 15.59 33.39
CA SER A 43 -22.76 16.63 34.05
C SER A 43 -22.15 17.57 33.02
N PRO A 44 -21.99 18.88 33.33
CA PRO A 44 -21.27 19.81 32.47
C PRO A 44 -19.82 19.37 32.22
N ILE A 45 -19.33 19.60 31.00
CA ILE A 45 -17.92 19.37 30.61
C ILE A 45 -17.22 20.73 30.60
N ASP A 46 -16.16 20.88 31.39
CA ASP A 46 -15.35 22.11 31.45
C ASP A 46 -13.91 21.84 31.00
N HIS A 47 -13.08 22.90 31.03
CA HIS A 47 -11.66 22.83 30.67
C HIS A 47 -10.77 22.18 31.74
N ARG A 48 -11.31 21.91 32.94
CA ARG A 48 -10.52 21.37 34.05
C ARG A 48 -10.11 19.94 33.74
N GLY A 49 -8.95 19.51 34.24
CA GLY A 49 -8.44 18.16 34.02
C GLY A 49 -7.51 17.99 32.81
N GLY A 50 -7.19 19.07 32.10
CA GLY A 50 -6.10 19.09 31.11
C GLY A 50 -6.32 18.14 29.93
N TRP A 51 -7.58 17.82 29.60
CA TRP A 51 -7.89 16.97 28.46
C TRP A 51 -7.75 17.74 27.15
N SER A 52 -7.50 17.03 26.05
CA SER A 52 -7.43 17.58 24.70
C SER A 52 -8.00 16.60 23.69
N LEU A 53 -8.64 17.12 22.66
CA LEU A 53 -9.16 16.34 21.54
C LEU A 53 -8.07 16.17 20.47
N TYR A 54 -7.76 14.93 20.13
CA TYR A 54 -6.80 14.58 19.08
C TYR A 54 -7.52 14.09 17.83
N VAL A 55 -7.13 14.66 16.69
CA VAL A 55 -7.77 14.44 15.38
C VAL A 55 -6.72 14.22 14.32
N CYS A 56 -6.80 13.10 13.60
CA CYS A 56 -5.98 12.84 12.42
C CYS A 56 -6.67 13.39 11.16
N HIS A 57 -5.96 14.20 10.38
CA HIS A 57 -6.45 14.85 9.18
C HIS A 57 -5.29 15.08 8.18
N GLU A 58 -5.45 14.75 6.90
CA GLU A 58 -4.35 14.85 5.92
C GLU A 58 -4.05 16.27 5.45
N ASN A 59 -5.06 17.14 5.47
CA ASN A 59 -4.89 18.52 5.04
C ASN A 59 -4.56 19.43 6.22
N LEU A 60 -3.78 20.48 5.95
CA LEU A 60 -3.46 21.52 6.92
C LEU A 60 -4.73 22.23 7.39
N ILE A 61 -5.05 22.08 8.67
CA ILE A 61 -6.10 22.84 9.35
C ILE A 61 -5.57 24.27 9.58
N GLU A 62 -6.39 25.27 9.30
CA GLU A 62 -6.08 26.71 9.39
C GLU A 62 -4.79 27.08 8.63
N PHE A 63 -4.60 26.51 7.44
CA PHE A 63 -3.35 26.56 6.65
C PHE A 63 -2.80 27.97 6.38
N LYS A 64 -3.65 29.00 6.33
CA LYS A 64 -3.19 30.41 6.16
C LYS A 64 -2.48 30.96 7.39
N ARG A 65 -2.74 30.38 8.57
CA ARG A 65 -2.13 30.76 9.84
C ARG A 65 -1.01 29.81 10.25
N PHE A 66 -0.85 28.72 9.52
CA PHE A 66 0.13 27.70 9.82
C PHE A 66 1.45 28.02 9.12
N ASN A 67 2.52 28.19 9.89
CA ASN A 67 3.85 28.34 9.35
C ASN A 67 4.41 26.94 9.08
N SER A 68 4.52 26.57 7.80
CA SER A 68 5.03 25.26 7.37
C SER A 68 6.51 25.05 7.72
N ASP A 69 7.25 26.11 7.99
CA ASP A 69 8.68 26.06 8.21
C ASP A 69 8.95 25.82 9.70
N THR A 70 8.18 26.45 10.60
CA THR A 70 8.29 26.23 12.05
C THR A 70 7.39 25.11 12.56
N GLY A 71 6.28 24.83 11.90
CA GLY A 71 5.31 23.79 12.29
C GLY A 71 4.33 24.27 13.33
N GLU A 72 4.26 25.57 13.48
CA GLU A 72 3.45 26.24 14.48
C GLU A 72 2.49 27.21 13.81
N TYR A 73 1.42 27.55 14.52
CA TYR A 73 0.52 28.59 14.08
C TYR A 73 1.11 29.95 14.45
N ALA A 74 1.15 30.88 13.48
CA ALA A 74 1.69 32.23 13.66
C ALA A 74 1.01 33.03 14.78
N PHE A 75 -0.21 32.64 15.17
CA PHE A 75 -0.94 33.17 16.33
C PHE A 75 -1.73 32.04 17.01
N PRO A 76 -1.99 32.16 18.34
CA PRO A 76 -2.90 31.25 19.03
C PRO A 76 -4.24 31.18 18.29
N THR A 77 -4.50 30.03 17.66
CA THR A 77 -5.70 29.86 16.86
C THR A 77 -6.79 29.30 17.77
N ILE A 78 -7.65 30.20 18.24
CA ILE A 78 -8.79 29.86 19.10
C ILE A 78 -10.08 29.79 18.27
N ARG A 79 -10.75 28.64 18.32
CA ARG A 79 -12.05 28.38 17.67
C ARG A 79 -12.92 27.55 18.59
N GLY A 80 -14.16 27.99 18.82
CA GLY A 80 -15.08 27.28 19.71
C GLY A 80 -14.55 27.11 21.13
N GLY A 81 -13.70 28.02 21.61
CA GLY A 81 -13.04 27.90 22.92
C GLY A 81 -11.90 26.88 22.99
N PHE A 82 -11.37 26.42 21.85
CA PHE A 82 -10.20 25.53 21.79
C PHE A 82 -9.02 26.21 21.10
N SER A 83 -7.82 26.04 21.66
CA SER A 83 -6.56 26.32 20.97
C SER A 83 -6.13 25.13 20.10
N LEU A 84 -5.65 25.41 18.89
CA LEU A 84 -5.20 24.42 17.91
C LEU A 84 -3.68 24.32 17.85
N SER A 85 -3.16 23.09 17.83
CA SER A 85 -1.77 22.79 17.46
C SER A 85 -1.68 21.61 16.49
N HIS A 86 -0.69 21.65 15.60
CA HIS A 86 -0.25 20.51 14.81
C HIS A 86 0.83 19.78 15.60
N ILE A 87 0.77 18.46 15.68
CA ILE A 87 1.76 17.68 16.42
C ILE A 87 2.78 17.12 15.44
N GLN A 88 2.34 16.22 14.56
CA GLN A 88 3.14 15.65 13.48
C GLN A 88 2.27 14.77 12.58
N GLY A 89 2.66 14.65 11.31
CA GLY A 89 1.91 13.85 10.34
C GLY A 89 0.49 14.38 10.24
N CYS A 90 -0.49 13.49 10.24
CA CYS A 90 -1.89 13.91 10.21
C CYS A 90 -2.42 14.47 11.55
N MET A 91 -1.68 14.41 12.65
CA MET A 91 -2.26 14.62 13.98
C MET A 91 -2.33 16.09 14.40
N TYR A 92 -3.54 16.51 14.78
CA TYR A 92 -3.86 17.81 15.39
C TYR A 92 -4.38 17.63 16.81
N LYS A 93 -4.15 18.63 17.65
CA LYS A 93 -4.60 18.70 19.03
C LYS A 93 -5.43 19.97 19.24
N PHE A 94 -6.64 19.79 19.76
CA PHE A 94 -7.55 20.87 20.19
C PHE A 94 -7.62 20.87 21.72
N THR A 95 -7.11 21.92 22.35
CA THR A 95 -7.04 22.05 23.82
C THR A 95 -8.07 23.07 24.29
N PRO A 96 -8.96 22.76 25.26
CA PRO A 96 -9.84 23.75 25.87
C PRO A 96 -9.04 24.95 26.38
N ASP A 97 -9.36 26.15 25.88
CA ASP A 97 -8.72 27.39 26.31
C ASP A 97 -9.32 27.85 27.64
N PRO A 98 -8.52 28.02 28.72
CA PRO A 98 -9.05 28.31 30.05
C PRO A 98 -9.90 29.60 30.12
N ASN A 99 -9.61 30.57 29.25
CA ASN A 99 -10.27 31.88 29.27
C ASN A 99 -11.56 31.91 28.45
N SER A 100 -11.65 31.11 27.38
CA SER A 100 -12.73 31.19 26.40
C SER A 100 -13.56 29.92 26.24
N PHE A 101 -13.16 28.78 26.83
CA PHE A 101 -13.90 27.53 26.71
C PHE A 101 -15.27 27.55 27.41
N GLY A 102 -15.32 28.02 28.67
CA GLY A 102 -16.53 27.92 29.49
C GLY A 102 -16.90 26.47 29.82
N THR A 103 -18.16 26.08 29.58
CA THR A 103 -18.66 24.70 29.73
C THR A 103 -19.40 24.20 28.49
N ILE A 104 -19.60 22.89 28.39
CA ILE A 104 -20.59 22.24 27.54
C ILE A 104 -21.60 21.55 28.46
N ASP A 105 -22.75 22.19 28.66
CA ASP A 105 -23.80 21.67 29.55
C ASP A 105 -24.42 20.39 28.99
N PRO A 106 -25.07 19.55 29.83
CA PRO A 106 -25.80 18.37 29.37
C PRO A 106 -26.77 18.68 28.21
N GLY A 107 -26.67 17.92 27.12
CA GLY A 107 -27.42 18.17 25.88
C GLY A 107 -26.88 19.31 25.00
N GLY A 108 -25.91 20.08 25.50
CA GLY A 108 -25.29 21.19 24.81
C GLY A 108 -24.31 20.77 23.72
N ASN A 109 -24.10 21.69 22.77
CA ASN A 109 -23.19 21.51 21.64
C ASN A 109 -22.05 22.52 21.68
N ARG A 110 -20.86 22.10 21.25
CA ARG A 110 -19.72 22.98 20.97
C ARG A 110 -19.24 22.80 19.55
N TYR A 111 -19.06 23.91 18.85
CA TYR A 111 -18.68 23.92 17.43
C TYR A 111 -17.23 24.40 17.29
N ILE A 112 -16.40 23.59 16.66
CA ILE A 112 -15.03 23.96 16.26
C ILE A 112 -15.04 24.08 14.74
N THR A 113 -15.30 25.30 14.25
CA THR A 113 -15.31 25.59 12.81
C THR A 113 -13.95 26.09 12.36
N PHE A 114 -13.41 25.50 11.30
CA PHE A 114 -12.08 25.80 10.77
C PHE A 114 -12.05 25.71 9.25
N MET A 115 -11.06 26.36 8.66
CA MET A 115 -10.70 26.22 7.25
C MET A 115 -9.58 25.19 7.10
N THR A 116 -9.55 24.44 6.01
CA THR A 116 -8.50 23.46 5.69
C THR A 116 -7.95 23.68 4.29
N SER A 117 -6.70 23.27 4.05
CA SER A 117 -6.14 23.23 2.69
C SER A 117 -6.77 22.10 1.85
N ALA A 118 -6.54 22.17 0.53
CA ALA A 118 -6.97 21.19 -0.45
C ALA A 118 -8.50 20.93 -0.45
N SER A 119 -8.89 19.66 -0.52
CA SER A 119 -10.28 19.21 -0.69
C SER A 119 -10.45 17.81 -0.14
N ILE A 120 -11.69 17.44 0.20
CA ILE A 120 -12.09 16.05 0.46
C ILE A 120 -13.11 15.62 -0.59
N ALA A 121 -12.97 14.40 -1.08
CA ALA A 121 -13.86 13.79 -2.06
C ALA A 121 -15.03 13.05 -1.41
N GLY A 122 -14.91 12.65 -0.14
CA GLY A 122 -16.00 11.98 0.56
C GLY A 122 -15.75 11.77 2.05
N LYS A 123 -16.72 11.12 2.72
CA LYS A 123 -16.69 10.89 4.17
C LYS A 123 -15.48 10.07 4.65
N TYR A 124 -14.90 9.26 3.78
CA TYR A 124 -13.79 8.37 4.13
C TYR A 124 -12.44 9.07 4.19
N ASP A 125 -12.33 10.31 3.69
CA ASP A 125 -11.16 11.16 3.87
C ASP A 125 -11.02 11.65 5.32
N ILE A 126 -12.08 11.49 6.14
CA ILE A 126 -12.05 11.75 7.57
C ILE A 126 -11.71 10.45 8.29
N TYR A 127 -10.58 10.44 9.00
CA TYR A 127 -10.13 9.29 9.77
C TYR A 127 -11.06 9.00 10.96
N PRO A 128 -11.24 7.72 11.34
CA PRO A 128 -11.94 7.35 12.57
C PRO A 128 -11.05 7.57 13.79
N ASN A 129 -11.56 7.17 14.96
CA ASN A 129 -10.82 7.18 16.22
C ASN A 129 -10.34 8.57 16.62
N PHE A 130 -11.24 9.54 16.62
CA PHE A 130 -10.98 10.78 17.35
C PHE A 130 -10.94 10.41 18.83
N TYR A 131 -9.96 10.94 19.56
CA TYR A 131 -9.73 10.49 20.93
C TYR A 131 -9.42 11.67 21.84
N LEU A 132 -9.68 11.48 23.12
CA LEU A 132 -9.30 12.40 24.18
C LEU A 132 -8.05 11.89 24.84
N ALA A 133 -7.10 12.78 25.14
CA ALA A 133 -5.99 12.45 26.01
C ALA A 133 -5.71 13.60 26.98
N ASN A 134 -5.12 13.27 28.13
CA ASN A 134 -4.72 14.24 29.15
C ASN A 134 -3.20 14.28 29.31
N GLU A 135 -2.71 15.19 30.15
CA GLU A 135 -1.29 15.38 30.41
C GLU A 135 -0.59 14.14 31.02
N THR A 136 -1.34 13.24 31.66
CA THR A 136 -0.83 11.96 32.16
C THR A 136 -0.74 10.88 31.07
N GLN A 137 -0.90 11.24 29.79
CA GLN A 137 -0.86 10.35 28.63
C GLN A 137 -1.93 9.24 28.61
N SER A 138 -2.99 9.35 29.42
CA SER A 138 -4.15 8.48 29.27
C SER A 138 -4.90 8.92 28.02
N ALA A 139 -5.21 7.99 27.12
CA ALA A 139 -5.88 8.26 25.85
C ALA A 139 -7.05 7.31 25.62
N THR A 140 -8.23 7.85 25.33
CA THR A 140 -9.45 7.07 25.07
C THR A 140 -10.17 7.55 23.82
N VAL A 141 -10.50 6.61 22.93
CA VAL A 141 -11.27 6.89 21.71
C VAL A 141 -12.69 7.31 22.07
N ILE A 142 -13.18 8.37 21.44
CA ILE A 142 -14.58 8.78 21.55
C ILE A 142 -15.45 7.76 20.84
N HIS A 143 -16.36 7.12 21.59
CA HIS A 143 -17.01 5.88 21.21
C HIS A 143 -17.68 5.90 19.83
N ASN A 144 -18.37 6.99 19.49
CA ASN A 144 -19.11 7.08 18.22
C ASN A 144 -18.21 7.26 16.99
N THR A 145 -16.92 7.58 17.18
CA THR A 145 -15.94 7.75 16.09
C THR A 145 -15.17 6.48 15.74
N LYS A 146 -15.35 5.41 16.53
CA LYS A 146 -14.80 4.07 16.24
C LYS A 146 -15.50 3.37 15.07
N ASN A 147 -16.57 3.94 14.51
CA ASN A 147 -17.31 3.32 13.40
C ASN A 147 -16.54 3.44 12.07
N TYR A 148 -15.95 2.32 11.64
CA TYR A 148 -15.17 2.24 10.41
C TYR A 148 -16.02 2.14 9.14
N THR A 149 -17.14 1.41 9.20
CA THR A 149 -17.86 0.94 7.99
C THR A 149 -18.72 2.01 7.31
N ASN A 150 -19.37 2.90 8.06
CA ASN A 150 -20.25 3.94 7.48
C ASN A 150 -19.82 5.37 7.82
N ARG A 151 -18.76 5.54 8.62
CA ARG A 151 -18.32 6.86 9.11
C ARG A 151 -19.50 7.70 9.61
N ALA A 152 -20.37 7.12 10.44
CA ALA A 152 -21.64 7.73 10.85
C ALA A 152 -21.47 9.06 11.60
N PHE A 153 -20.29 9.28 12.19
CA PHE A 153 -19.90 10.56 12.80
C PHE A 153 -19.54 11.65 11.77
N VAL A 154 -19.56 11.35 10.47
CA VAL A 154 -19.36 12.31 9.38
C VAL A 154 -20.70 12.57 8.69
N GLY A 155 -21.16 13.81 8.75
CA GLY A 155 -22.41 14.26 8.15
C GLY A 155 -22.46 14.02 6.63
N PRO A 156 -23.66 13.86 6.05
CA PRO A 156 -23.81 13.73 4.60
C PRO A 156 -23.38 15.01 3.89
N PHE A 157 -22.83 14.86 2.69
CA PHE A 157 -22.62 15.98 1.79
C PHE A 157 -23.95 16.22 1.07
N GLN A 158 -24.56 17.38 1.34
CA GLN A 158 -25.92 17.77 1.01
C GLN A 158 -26.05 18.50 -0.34
N ASN A 159 -24.98 19.12 -0.86
CA ASN A 159 -25.02 19.88 -2.10
C ASN A 159 -23.81 19.61 -3.01
N VAL A 160 -23.92 19.98 -4.28
CA VAL A 160 -22.90 19.70 -5.30
C VAL A 160 -21.54 20.31 -4.96
N PHE A 161 -21.48 21.49 -4.34
CA PHE A 161 -20.23 22.16 -4.02
C PHE A 161 -19.41 21.42 -2.94
N GLN A 162 -20.07 20.62 -2.10
CA GLN A 162 -19.39 19.75 -1.15
C GLN A 162 -18.71 18.55 -1.83
N TYR A 163 -19.07 18.20 -3.06
CA TYR A 163 -18.43 17.12 -3.83
C TYR A 163 -17.39 17.63 -4.85
N THR A 164 -17.33 18.94 -5.09
CA THR A 164 -16.38 19.53 -6.05
C THR A 164 -15.12 20.00 -5.34
N ARG A 165 -13.94 19.73 -5.92
CA ARG A 165 -12.65 20.10 -5.31
C ARG A 165 -12.32 21.58 -5.43
N ASN A 166 -12.85 22.24 -6.47
CA ASN A 166 -12.62 23.65 -6.76
C ASN A 166 -13.88 24.28 -7.36
N PRO A 167 -14.94 24.51 -6.56
CA PRO A 167 -16.17 25.10 -7.07
C PRO A 167 -15.94 26.53 -7.59
N PRO A 168 -16.62 26.96 -8.67
CA PRO A 168 -17.49 26.18 -9.56
C PRO A 168 -16.72 25.54 -10.75
N ARG A 169 -15.38 25.56 -10.73
CA ARG A 169 -14.52 25.17 -11.87
C ARG A 169 -14.34 23.66 -12.04
N ASP A 170 -14.78 22.86 -11.08
CA ASP A 170 -14.70 21.40 -11.21
C ASP A 170 -15.77 20.89 -12.18
N LEU A 171 -15.35 20.42 -13.34
CA LEU A 171 -16.24 19.85 -14.37
C LEU A 171 -16.76 18.46 -14.00
N VAL A 172 -16.19 17.88 -12.93
CA VAL A 172 -16.54 16.55 -12.43
C VAL A 172 -17.67 16.69 -11.41
N LEU A 173 -18.84 16.17 -11.79
CA LEU A 173 -20.01 16.14 -10.93
C LEU A 173 -20.11 14.81 -10.18
N PRO A 174 -20.63 14.79 -8.94
CA PRO A 174 -20.83 13.56 -8.18
C PRO A 174 -21.76 12.60 -8.94
N VAL A 175 -21.44 11.31 -8.87
CA VAL A 175 -22.25 10.26 -9.49
C VAL A 175 -23.53 10.05 -8.68
N SER A 176 -24.63 10.68 -9.11
CA SER A 176 -25.97 10.44 -8.56
C SER A 176 -26.49 9.05 -8.93
N LEU A 177 -27.50 8.54 -8.21
CA LEU A 177 -28.18 7.28 -8.57
C LEU A 177 -28.76 7.34 -9.99
N SER A 178 -29.36 8.47 -10.38
CA SER A 178 -29.91 8.68 -11.72
C SER A 178 -28.82 8.67 -12.80
N ARG A 179 -27.69 9.36 -12.59
CA ARG A 179 -26.54 9.34 -13.53
C ARG A 179 -25.94 7.95 -13.64
N ARG A 180 -25.82 7.24 -12.51
CA ARG A 180 -25.34 5.85 -12.50
C ARG A 180 -26.29 4.94 -13.28
N TYR A 181 -27.59 5.07 -13.04
CA TYR A 181 -28.60 4.31 -13.78
C TYR A 181 -28.49 4.57 -15.28
N VAL A 182 -28.49 5.82 -15.73
CA VAL A 182 -28.35 6.15 -17.17
C VAL A 182 -27.04 5.62 -17.75
N SER A 183 -25.92 5.75 -17.03
CA SER A 183 -24.63 5.23 -17.47
C SER A 183 -24.61 3.69 -17.60
N LEU A 184 -25.25 2.97 -16.67
CA LEU A 184 -25.31 1.52 -16.69
C LEU A 184 -26.37 0.99 -17.65
N PHE A 185 -27.51 1.67 -17.75
CA PHE A 185 -28.62 1.31 -18.65
C PHE A 185 -28.18 1.37 -20.12
N ASN A 186 -27.36 2.36 -20.47
CA ASN A 186 -26.79 2.47 -21.81
C ASN A 186 -25.60 1.52 -22.05
N SER A 187 -25.12 0.81 -21.02
CA SER A 187 -24.01 -0.13 -21.16
C SER A 187 -24.55 -1.52 -21.50
N THR A 188 -24.26 -1.99 -22.71
CA THR A 188 -24.44 -3.40 -23.08
C THR A 188 -23.26 -4.22 -22.56
N TYR A 189 -23.51 -5.02 -21.52
CA TYR A 189 -22.53 -6.00 -21.05
C TYR A 189 -22.69 -7.29 -21.85
N PRO A 190 -21.61 -7.86 -22.41
CA PRO A 190 -21.69 -9.18 -23.00
C PRO A 190 -22.13 -10.18 -21.92
N LYS A 191 -23.12 -11.02 -22.24
CA LYS A 191 -23.51 -12.11 -21.35
C LYS A 191 -22.34 -13.07 -21.25
N LEU A 192 -21.84 -13.30 -20.03
CA LEU A 192 -20.82 -14.31 -19.79
C LEU A 192 -21.37 -15.69 -20.14
N THR A 193 -20.56 -16.48 -20.82
CA THR A 193 -20.86 -17.84 -21.26
C THR A 193 -19.84 -18.82 -20.72
N PRO A 194 -20.21 -20.11 -20.58
CA PRO A 194 -19.25 -21.13 -20.18
C PRO A 194 -18.01 -21.13 -21.07
N GLY A 195 -16.84 -21.05 -20.44
CA GLY A 195 -15.57 -20.90 -21.16
C GLY A 195 -15.06 -19.47 -21.29
N ASP A 196 -15.74 -18.47 -20.73
CA ASP A 196 -15.19 -17.13 -20.54
C ASP A 196 -14.23 -17.11 -19.35
N ILE A 197 -12.98 -16.69 -19.60
CA ILE A 197 -11.86 -16.85 -18.66
C ILE A 197 -11.20 -15.49 -18.43
N ILE A 198 -10.77 -15.28 -17.18
CA ILE A 198 -9.97 -14.13 -16.78
C ILE A 198 -8.61 -14.61 -16.24
N PRO A 199 -7.47 -14.09 -16.73
CA PRO A 199 -7.32 -13.24 -17.91
C PRO A 199 -7.70 -13.97 -19.21
N THR A 200 -8.15 -13.23 -20.22
CA THR A 200 -8.51 -13.77 -21.53
C THR A 200 -7.31 -14.49 -22.16
N PRO A 201 -7.46 -15.76 -22.59
CA PRO A 201 -6.36 -16.50 -23.21
C PRO A 201 -6.07 -16.01 -24.62
N ARG A 202 -4.85 -16.25 -25.11
CA ARG A 202 -4.45 -15.90 -26.48
C ARG A 202 -5.24 -16.64 -27.55
N HIS A 203 -5.50 -17.93 -27.35
CA HIS A 203 -6.30 -18.76 -28.26
C HIS A 203 -7.25 -19.67 -27.48
N LYS A 204 -8.53 -19.66 -27.88
CA LYS A 204 -9.62 -20.49 -27.35
C LYS A 204 -10.29 -21.20 -28.53
N TYR A 205 -10.46 -22.51 -28.44
CA TYR A 205 -11.15 -23.34 -29.42
C TYR A 205 -12.28 -24.09 -28.72
N GLU A 206 -13.52 -23.66 -28.97
CA GLU A 206 -14.72 -24.29 -28.44
C GLU A 206 -15.09 -25.48 -29.33
N SER A 207 -15.41 -26.62 -28.73
CA SER A 207 -15.61 -27.86 -29.49
C SER A 207 -17.08 -28.24 -29.63
N THR A 208 -17.91 -28.29 -28.57
CA THR A 208 -19.23 -28.96 -28.72
C THR A 208 -20.36 -28.60 -27.73
N ARG A 209 -20.23 -27.60 -26.85
CA ARG A 209 -21.15 -27.39 -25.70
C ARG A 209 -21.32 -28.62 -24.78
N LYS A 210 -20.38 -29.58 -24.83
CA LYS A 210 -20.32 -30.70 -23.88
C LYS A 210 -19.59 -30.27 -22.61
N TYR A 211 -19.77 -31.04 -21.53
CA TYR A 211 -19.16 -30.78 -20.23
C TYR A 211 -18.53 -32.04 -19.64
N VAL A 212 -17.52 -31.80 -18.80
CA VAL A 212 -16.90 -32.77 -17.91
C VAL A 212 -17.33 -32.47 -16.48
N TYR A 213 -17.71 -33.50 -15.73
CA TYR A 213 -18.07 -33.39 -14.31
C TYR A 213 -16.96 -33.95 -13.43
N LEU A 214 -16.19 -33.04 -12.83
CA LEU A 214 -15.10 -33.36 -11.91
C LEU A 214 -15.69 -33.71 -10.53
N ASN A 215 -15.37 -34.90 -10.02
CA ASN A 215 -15.87 -35.39 -8.73
C ASN A 215 -14.83 -36.29 -8.02
N SER A 216 -15.21 -36.91 -6.89
CA SER A 216 -14.30 -37.72 -6.07
C SER A 216 -13.66 -38.94 -6.77
N THR A 217 -14.22 -39.41 -7.89
CA THR A 217 -13.64 -40.51 -8.69
C THR A 217 -12.45 -40.05 -9.52
N TRP A 218 -12.32 -38.75 -9.77
CA TRP A 218 -11.22 -38.19 -10.55
C TRP A 218 -9.90 -38.26 -9.77
N LYS A 219 -8.81 -38.47 -10.53
CA LYS A 219 -7.44 -38.45 -10.01
C LYS A 219 -6.57 -37.48 -10.81
N ILE A 220 -5.52 -36.99 -10.18
CA ILE A 220 -4.49 -36.21 -10.88
C ILE A 220 -3.32 -37.14 -11.21
N ASP A 221 -2.81 -37.09 -12.44
CA ASP A 221 -1.68 -37.89 -12.90
C ASP A 221 -0.55 -36.96 -13.35
N SER A 222 0.61 -37.02 -12.67
CA SER A 222 1.83 -36.32 -13.08
C SER A 222 2.85 -37.23 -13.78
N ARG A 223 2.48 -38.51 -13.99
CA ARG A 223 3.37 -39.63 -14.33
C ARG A 223 4.53 -39.80 -13.35
N LYS A 224 4.35 -39.34 -12.11
CA LYS A 224 5.40 -39.27 -11.07
C LYS A 224 6.65 -38.52 -11.55
N ASP A 225 6.47 -37.50 -12.40
CA ASP A 225 7.58 -36.64 -12.83
C ASP A 225 8.11 -35.85 -11.62
N PRO A 226 9.36 -36.09 -11.18
CA PRO A 226 9.92 -35.44 -9.99
C PRO A 226 10.01 -33.92 -10.14
N ARG A 227 10.02 -33.40 -11.38
CA ARG A 227 10.04 -31.96 -11.66
C ARG A 227 8.71 -31.27 -11.34
N VAL A 228 7.61 -32.03 -11.30
CA VAL A 228 6.25 -31.52 -11.04
C VAL A 228 5.85 -31.71 -9.58
N ALA A 229 6.56 -32.54 -8.81
CA ALA A 229 6.22 -32.89 -7.43
C ALA A 229 5.91 -31.69 -6.52
N GLY A 230 6.64 -30.57 -6.68
CA GLY A 230 6.42 -29.34 -5.89
C GLY A 230 5.08 -28.63 -6.14
N LEU A 231 4.38 -28.92 -7.25
CA LEU A 231 3.04 -28.41 -7.55
C LEU A 231 1.92 -29.38 -7.14
N MET A 232 2.24 -30.67 -7.01
CA MET A 232 1.23 -31.70 -6.80
C MET A 232 0.47 -31.54 -5.49
N GLU A 233 1.16 -31.14 -4.42
CA GLU A 233 0.51 -30.80 -3.14
C GLU A 233 -0.53 -29.69 -3.32
N TYR A 234 -0.20 -28.64 -4.08
CA TYR A 234 -1.12 -27.54 -4.36
C TYR A 234 -2.30 -27.99 -5.23
N PHE A 235 -2.07 -28.79 -6.27
CA PHE A 235 -3.13 -29.25 -7.17
C PHE A 235 -4.11 -30.19 -6.47
N THR A 236 -3.59 -31.19 -5.75
CA THR A 236 -4.39 -32.19 -5.03
C THR A 236 -5.22 -31.55 -3.92
N SER A 237 -4.63 -30.66 -3.12
CA SER A 237 -5.35 -29.96 -2.05
C SER A 237 -6.39 -28.96 -2.57
N THR A 238 -6.16 -28.31 -3.72
CA THR A 238 -7.10 -27.33 -4.28
C THR A 238 -8.37 -27.99 -4.82
N LEU A 239 -8.25 -29.13 -5.49
CA LEU A 239 -9.40 -29.87 -6.03
C LEU A 239 -9.95 -30.95 -5.07
N ASN A 240 -9.28 -31.18 -3.94
CA ASN A 240 -9.55 -32.30 -3.04
C ASN A 240 -9.52 -33.67 -3.78
N MET A 241 -8.48 -33.88 -4.58
CA MET A 241 -8.29 -35.07 -5.40
C MET A 241 -6.92 -35.68 -5.16
N ASN A 242 -6.83 -37.01 -5.10
CA ASN A 242 -5.56 -37.69 -4.90
C ASN A 242 -4.78 -37.87 -6.22
N GLU A 243 -3.46 -37.91 -6.10
CA GLU A 243 -2.61 -38.34 -7.22
C GLU A 243 -2.74 -39.85 -7.45
N THR A 244 -2.80 -40.30 -8.71
CA THR A 244 -2.77 -41.73 -9.06
C THR A 244 -1.33 -42.23 -9.25
N PRO A 245 -0.99 -43.44 -8.77
CA PRO A 245 0.30 -44.08 -9.05
C PRO A 245 0.36 -44.76 -10.43
N LYS A 246 -0.80 -44.97 -11.07
CA LYS A 246 -0.92 -45.67 -12.36
C LYS A 246 -1.63 -44.79 -13.39
N PRO A 247 -1.24 -44.84 -14.68
CA PRO A 247 -1.95 -44.14 -15.75
C PRO A 247 -3.41 -44.58 -15.82
N LEU A 248 -4.31 -43.60 -15.98
CA LEU A 248 -5.74 -43.82 -16.19
C LEU A 248 -6.13 -43.31 -17.58
N LEU A 249 -7.13 -43.95 -18.18
CA LEU A 249 -7.67 -43.54 -19.49
C LEU A 249 -8.87 -42.60 -19.39
N HIS A 250 -9.57 -42.61 -18.24
CA HIS A 250 -10.77 -41.82 -17.98
C HIS A 250 -10.72 -41.27 -16.55
N ASN A 251 -11.49 -40.22 -16.27
CA ASN A 251 -11.58 -39.52 -14.98
C ASN A 251 -10.19 -39.08 -14.46
N VAL A 252 -9.38 -38.49 -15.34
CA VAL A 252 -8.00 -38.11 -15.04
C VAL A 252 -7.68 -36.69 -15.47
N ILE A 253 -7.02 -35.96 -14.58
CA ILE A 253 -6.33 -34.70 -14.89
C ILE A 253 -4.85 -35.03 -15.10
N LEU A 254 -4.44 -35.16 -16.36
CA LEU A 254 -3.06 -35.43 -16.74
C LEU A 254 -2.27 -34.12 -16.78
N ILE A 255 -1.21 -34.03 -15.99
CA ILE A 255 -0.27 -32.91 -15.91
C ILE A 255 1.04 -33.35 -16.56
N GLN A 256 1.50 -32.63 -17.59
CA GLN A 256 2.66 -33.07 -18.37
C GLN A 256 3.58 -31.92 -18.81
N LEU A 257 4.87 -32.05 -18.50
CA LEU A 257 5.90 -31.19 -19.10
C LEU A 257 6.16 -31.57 -20.56
N LYS A 258 6.08 -30.60 -21.47
CA LYS A 258 6.45 -30.75 -22.89
C LYS A 258 6.94 -29.41 -23.44
N GLY A 259 7.88 -29.44 -24.39
CA GLY A 259 8.43 -28.22 -24.99
C GLY A 259 7.35 -27.29 -25.54
N ALA A 260 7.57 -25.98 -25.40
CA ALA A 260 6.73 -24.95 -25.99
C ALA A 260 7.14 -24.64 -27.44
N PRO A 261 6.22 -24.09 -28.26
CA PRO A 261 6.57 -23.40 -29.50
C PRO A 261 7.59 -22.27 -29.26
N ARG A 262 8.34 -21.88 -30.30
CA ARG A 262 9.24 -20.71 -30.25
C ARG A 262 8.43 -19.42 -30.26
N ILE A 263 8.00 -18.98 -29.09
CA ILE A 263 7.23 -17.74 -28.88
C ILE A 263 7.86 -16.92 -27.73
N GLU A 264 7.52 -15.64 -27.67
CA GLU A 264 7.85 -14.81 -26.51
C GLU A 264 7.22 -15.39 -25.23
N ASN A 265 7.93 -15.28 -24.11
CA ASN A 265 7.49 -15.74 -22.80
C ASN A 265 7.10 -17.23 -22.75
N ALA A 266 7.72 -18.06 -23.61
CA ALA A 266 7.48 -19.50 -23.70
C ALA A 266 7.65 -20.27 -22.38
N GLY A 267 8.39 -19.72 -21.40
CA GLY A 267 8.52 -20.31 -20.07
C GLY A 267 7.20 -20.42 -19.30
N GLU A 268 6.21 -19.59 -19.63
CA GLU A 268 4.88 -19.59 -19.00
C GLU A 268 3.79 -20.16 -19.91
N TRP A 269 4.16 -20.69 -21.08
CA TRP A 269 3.23 -21.25 -22.05
C TRP A 269 2.56 -22.52 -21.52
N TYR A 270 1.28 -22.67 -21.86
CA TYR A 270 0.52 -23.87 -21.60
C TYR A 270 -0.53 -24.17 -22.68
N ASN A 271 -0.94 -25.43 -22.71
CA ASN A 271 -2.09 -25.93 -23.45
C ASN A 271 -2.96 -26.74 -22.50
N ILE A 272 -4.25 -26.42 -22.42
CA ILE A 272 -5.24 -27.24 -21.73
C ILE A 272 -6.23 -27.78 -22.76
N THR A 273 -6.44 -29.08 -22.74
CA THR A 273 -7.46 -29.77 -23.54
C THR A 273 -8.37 -30.54 -22.60
N ILE A 274 -9.65 -30.22 -22.62
CA ILE A 274 -10.71 -30.90 -21.86
C ILE A 274 -11.60 -31.60 -22.88
N SER A 275 -11.90 -32.88 -22.67
CA SER A 275 -12.79 -33.67 -23.53
C SER A 275 -13.82 -34.40 -22.69
N ALA A 276 -15.09 -34.19 -23.04
CA ALA A 276 -16.20 -34.90 -22.42
C ALA A 276 -16.19 -36.38 -22.83
N ASP A 277 -15.94 -36.66 -24.11
CA ASP A 277 -16.05 -38.00 -24.69
C ASP A 277 -15.11 -39.02 -24.05
N HIS A 278 -13.89 -38.62 -23.67
CA HIS A 278 -12.96 -39.50 -22.95
C HIS A 278 -12.85 -39.18 -21.46
N SER A 279 -13.68 -38.26 -20.94
CA SER A 279 -13.65 -37.83 -19.53
C SER A 279 -12.22 -37.53 -19.07
N TYR A 280 -11.53 -36.65 -19.77
CA TYR A 280 -10.12 -36.32 -19.48
C TYR A 280 -9.85 -34.82 -19.53
N VAL A 281 -8.90 -34.39 -18.70
CA VAL A 281 -8.30 -33.06 -18.75
C VAL A 281 -6.81 -33.22 -18.92
N HIS A 282 -6.23 -32.64 -19.97
CA HIS A 282 -4.79 -32.67 -20.23
C HIS A 282 -4.21 -31.27 -20.17
N ILE A 283 -3.33 -31.04 -19.20
CA ILE A 283 -2.61 -29.78 -19.02
C ILE A 283 -1.15 -30.03 -19.38
N VAL A 284 -0.70 -29.32 -20.40
CA VAL A 284 0.67 -29.35 -20.90
C VAL A 284 1.32 -28.00 -20.68
N GLY A 285 2.56 -27.99 -20.19
CA GLY A 285 3.33 -26.78 -19.96
C GLY A 285 4.81 -26.97 -20.26
N ALA A 286 5.49 -25.90 -20.67
CA ALA A 286 6.93 -25.92 -20.91
C ALA A 286 7.75 -25.97 -19.62
N THR A 287 7.20 -25.41 -18.55
CA THR A 287 7.78 -25.38 -17.22
C THR A 287 6.69 -25.61 -16.18
N THR A 288 7.08 -25.74 -14.91
CA THR A 288 6.14 -25.75 -13.79
C THR A 288 5.27 -24.49 -13.73
N HIS A 289 5.76 -23.33 -14.18
CA HIS A 289 4.95 -22.11 -14.25
C HIS A 289 3.85 -22.21 -15.32
N GLY A 290 4.18 -22.80 -16.49
CA GLY A 290 3.18 -23.11 -17.51
C GLY A 290 2.11 -24.07 -16.99
N LEU A 291 2.52 -25.15 -16.31
CA LEU A 291 1.58 -26.09 -15.69
C LEU A 291 0.68 -25.43 -14.66
N LEU A 292 1.24 -24.58 -13.78
CA LEU A 292 0.46 -23.80 -12.83
C LEU A 292 -0.55 -22.92 -13.57
N ASN A 293 -0.15 -22.16 -14.60
CA ASN A 293 -1.05 -21.31 -15.37
C ASN A 293 -2.19 -22.11 -16.03
N GLY A 294 -1.90 -23.30 -16.58
CA GLY A 294 -2.92 -24.19 -17.12
C GLY A 294 -3.88 -24.71 -16.06
N PHE A 295 -3.38 -25.03 -14.87
CA PHE A 295 -4.22 -25.40 -13.73
C PHE A 295 -5.08 -24.23 -13.24
N GLN A 296 -4.55 -23.02 -13.17
CA GLN A 296 -5.34 -21.82 -12.83
C GLN A 296 -6.43 -21.56 -13.86
N THR A 297 -6.18 -21.86 -15.14
CA THR A 297 -7.20 -21.79 -16.19
C THR A 297 -8.28 -22.86 -15.99
N LEU A 298 -7.91 -24.09 -15.61
CA LEU A 298 -8.90 -25.09 -15.21
C LEU A 298 -9.78 -24.58 -14.05
N LEU A 299 -9.18 -23.96 -13.02
CA LEU A 299 -9.95 -23.41 -11.90
C LEU A 299 -10.92 -22.29 -12.32
N ASN A 300 -10.54 -21.45 -13.28
CA ASN A 300 -11.44 -20.42 -13.83
C ASN A 300 -12.57 -21.01 -14.68
N LEU A 301 -12.37 -22.20 -15.27
CA LEU A 301 -13.36 -22.90 -16.07
C LEU A 301 -14.35 -23.72 -15.23
N ILE A 302 -14.07 -23.94 -13.94
CA ILE A 302 -14.94 -24.68 -13.05
C ILE A 302 -16.16 -23.83 -12.73
N GLU A 303 -17.32 -24.31 -13.14
CA GLU A 303 -18.62 -23.83 -12.74
C GLU A 303 -19.18 -24.73 -11.64
N LYS A 304 -19.73 -24.13 -10.59
CA LYS A 304 -20.42 -24.88 -9.54
C LYS A 304 -21.89 -24.91 -9.89
N GLU A 305 -22.33 -26.04 -10.43
CA GLU A 305 -23.76 -26.31 -10.62
C GLU A 305 -24.25 -27.38 -9.65
N GLU A 306 -25.50 -27.20 -9.21
CA GLU A 306 -26.24 -28.22 -8.50
C GLU A 306 -26.92 -29.13 -9.53
N HIS A 307 -26.34 -30.31 -9.77
CA HIS A 307 -26.89 -31.26 -10.73
C HIS A 307 -28.09 -31.99 -10.10
N PRO A 308 -29.24 -32.12 -10.81
CA PRO A 308 -30.49 -32.64 -10.24
C PRO A 308 -30.39 -34.01 -9.57
N THR A 309 -29.50 -34.87 -10.07
CA THR A 309 -29.30 -36.25 -9.58
C THR A 309 -27.93 -36.50 -8.92
N LEU A 310 -26.96 -35.59 -9.08
CA LEU A 310 -25.57 -35.80 -8.66
C LEU A 310 -25.11 -34.81 -7.58
N GLY A 311 -25.99 -33.89 -7.13
CA GLY A 311 -25.66 -32.85 -6.16
C GLY A 311 -24.69 -31.81 -6.72
N LYS A 312 -23.96 -31.11 -5.85
CA LYS A 312 -22.96 -30.12 -6.27
C LYS A 312 -21.83 -30.79 -7.04
N GLN A 313 -21.73 -30.50 -8.33
CA GLN A 313 -20.68 -30.99 -9.22
C GLN A 313 -19.79 -29.82 -9.67
N LEU A 314 -18.51 -30.11 -9.90
CA LEU A 314 -17.60 -29.18 -10.55
C LEU A 314 -17.69 -29.41 -12.06
N MET A 315 -18.47 -28.58 -12.74
CA MET A 315 -18.70 -28.67 -14.18
C MET A 315 -17.64 -27.89 -14.95
N VAL A 316 -17.11 -28.45 -16.03
CA VAL A 316 -16.08 -27.82 -16.87
C VAL A 316 -16.43 -28.02 -18.34
N PRO A 317 -16.48 -26.96 -19.17
CA PRO A 317 -16.82 -27.09 -20.58
C PRO A 317 -15.72 -27.80 -21.39
N GLU A 318 -16.13 -28.54 -22.42
CA GLU A 318 -15.22 -29.10 -23.42
C GLU A 318 -14.56 -27.97 -24.22
N ILE A 319 -13.24 -27.84 -24.05
CA ILE A 319 -12.51 -26.72 -24.61
C ILE A 319 -11.03 -27.03 -24.79
N LYS A 320 -10.43 -26.39 -25.77
CA LYS A 320 -8.98 -26.34 -25.94
C LYS A 320 -8.49 -24.90 -25.87
N ILE A 321 -7.47 -24.66 -25.05
CA ILE A 321 -6.88 -23.33 -24.87
C ILE A 321 -5.37 -23.44 -25.01
N ILE A 322 -4.78 -22.50 -25.73
CA ILE A 322 -3.34 -22.33 -25.88
C ILE A 322 -3.00 -20.90 -25.52
N ASP A 323 -2.09 -20.72 -24.57
CA ASP A 323 -1.90 -19.40 -23.97
C ASP A 323 -0.47 -19.16 -23.46
N SER A 324 -0.12 -17.89 -23.38
CA SER A 324 1.18 -17.37 -22.93
C SER A 324 1.01 -15.88 -22.58
N PRO A 325 1.67 -15.37 -21.53
CA PRO A 325 1.47 -14.00 -21.10
C PRO A 325 2.06 -12.99 -22.10
N ARG A 326 1.37 -11.84 -22.25
CA ARG A 326 1.86 -10.69 -23.02
C ARG A 326 3.11 -10.05 -22.39
N PHE A 327 3.19 -10.03 -21.05
CA PHE A 327 4.28 -9.39 -20.31
C PHE A 327 4.87 -10.33 -19.26
N GLN A 328 6.19 -10.31 -19.10
CA GLN A 328 6.90 -11.07 -18.07
C GLN A 328 6.70 -10.50 -16.66
N TYR A 329 6.46 -9.19 -16.55
CA TYR A 329 6.25 -8.52 -15.27
C TYR A 329 4.78 -8.15 -15.13
N ARG A 330 4.07 -8.80 -14.21
CA ARG A 330 2.65 -8.56 -13.92
C ARG A 330 2.50 -8.36 -12.42
N GLY A 331 2.72 -7.11 -12.00
CA GLY A 331 2.92 -6.77 -10.60
C GLY A 331 1.70 -6.25 -9.87
N LEU A 332 1.65 -6.57 -8.58
CA LEU A 332 0.82 -5.93 -7.57
C LEU A 332 1.73 -5.37 -6.50
N GLN A 333 1.53 -4.12 -6.09
CA GLN A 333 2.14 -3.57 -4.89
C GLN A 333 1.15 -3.55 -3.75
N LEU A 334 1.55 -4.00 -2.57
CA LEU A 334 0.79 -3.89 -1.33
C LEU A 334 1.54 -3.03 -0.31
N ASP A 335 0.90 -1.95 0.17
CA ASP A 335 1.33 -1.25 1.37
C ASP A 335 0.83 -1.96 2.64
N ALA A 336 1.73 -2.70 3.29
CA ALA A 336 1.48 -3.29 4.60
C ALA A 336 2.09 -2.45 5.75
N ALA A 337 2.85 -1.40 5.43
CA ALA A 337 3.51 -0.55 6.39
C ALA A 337 2.54 0.48 6.97
N SER A 338 1.78 1.19 6.14
CA SER A 338 0.83 2.22 6.59
C SER A 338 -0.22 1.65 7.55
N ASN A 339 -0.86 0.53 7.18
CA ASN A 339 -1.70 -0.26 8.07
C ASN A 339 -1.38 -1.74 7.88
N PHE A 340 -1.21 -2.46 8.99
CA PHE A 340 -0.81 -3.85 9.03
C PHE A 340 -1.83 -4.75 8.33
N VAL A 341 -1.31 -5.69 7.54
CA VAL A 341 -2.08 -6.72 6.85
C VAL A 341 -1.70 -8.06 7.45
N ASP A 342 -2.65 -8.82 7.96
CA ASP A 342 -2.33 -10.09 8.60
C ASP A 342 -1.83 -11.16 7.60
N MET A 343 -1.11 -12.16 8.11
CA MET A 343 -0.50 -13.21 7.29
C MET A 343 -1.54 -14.07 6.54
N LYS A 344 -2.75 -14.26 7.11
CA LYS A 344 -3.82 -15.00 6.43
C LYS A 344 -4.28 -14.24 5.18
N THR A 345 -4.41 -12.93 5.28
CA THR A 345 -4.74 -12.03 4.17
C THR A 345 -3.65 -12.04 3.10
N LEU A 346 -2.37 -11.99 3.48
CA LEU A 346 -1.26 -12.11 2.52
C LEU A 346 -1.24 -13.44 1.75
N ARG A 347 -1.47 -14.56 2.45
CA ARG A 347 -1.56 -15.88 1.79
C ARG A 347 -2.76 -15.97 0.85
N LYS A 348 -3.91 -15.42 1.24
CA LYS A 348 -5.09 -15.31 0.37
C LYS A 348 -4.77 -14.46 -0.86
N LEU A 349 -4.06 -13.34 -0.70
CA LEU A 349 -3.66 -12.47 -1.80
C LEU A 349 -2.78 -13.20 -2.81
N LEU A 350 -1.77 -13.96 -2.38
CA LEU A 350 -0.93 -14.74 -3.28
C LEU A 350 -1.74 -15.75 -4.11
N ARG A 351 -2.74 -16.41 -3.51
CA ARG A 351 -3.62 -17.33 -4.22
C ARG A 351 -4.48 -16.61 -5.27
N ILE A 352 -5.00 -15.44 -4.95
CA ILE A 352 -5.76 -14.60 -5.90
C ILE A 352 -4.85 -14.11 -7.04
N MET A 353 -3.62 -13.69 -6.71
CA MET A 353 -2.62 -13.31 -7.71
C MET A 353 -2.33 -14.47 -8.67
N ALA A 354 -2.13 -15.68 -8.15
CA ALA A 354 -1.92 -16.87 -8.99
C ALA A 354 -3.13 -17.16 -9.88
N LEU A 355 -4.36 -17.10 -9.35
CA LEU A 355 -5.60 -17.28 -10.12
C LEU A 355 -5.71 -16.30 -11.29
N LEU A 356 -5.29 -15.05 -11.07
CA LEU A 356 -5.24 -13.98 -12.07
C LEU A 356 -3.91 -13.95 -12.86
N LYS A 357 -3.04 -14.94 -12.67
CA LYS A 357 -1.73 -15.09 -13.31
C LYS A 357 -0.78 -13.90 -13.08
N LEU A 358 -0.95 -13.12 -12.00
CA LEU A 358 0.01 -12.11 -11.55
C LEU A 358 1.23 -12.79 -10.90
N ASN A 359 2.43 -12.27 -11.14
CA ASN A 359 3.68 -12.98 -10.78
C ASN A 359 4.70 -12.15 -10.00
N LYS A 360 4.41 -10.89 -9.67
CA LYS A 360 5.27 -10.03 -8.83
C LYS A 360 4.45 -9.39 -7.72
N LEU A 361 4.81 -9.62 -6.46
CA LEU A 361 4.26 -8.92 -5.31
C LEU A 361 5.32 -7.96 -4.76
N GLN A 362 5.15 -6.66 -5.01
CA GLN A 362 5.92 -5.63 -4.32
C GLN A 362 5.32 -5.42 -2.93
N LEU A 363 6.00 -5.89 -1.89
CA LEU A 363 5.49 -5.85 -0.52
C LEU A 363 6.20 -4.75 0.25
N LEU A 364 5.52 -3.62 0.48
CA LEU A 364 6.07 -2.51 1.26
C LEU A 364 5.99 -2.82 2.75
N LEU A 365 7.17 -3.00 3.35
CA LEU A 365 7.36 -3.47 4.72
C LEU A 365 7.75 -2.36 5.69
N ALA A 366 8.27 -1.23 5.19
CA ALA A 366 8.58 -0.08 6.04
C ALA A 366 8.42 1.25 5.30
N ASN A 367 7.84 2.23 6.00
CA ASN A 367 7.68 3.61 5.55
C ASN A 367 7.68 4.56 6.78
N ASP A 368 7.09 5.76 6.67
CA ASP A 368 7.02 6.70 7.80
C ASP A 368 6.15 6.23 8.99
N TYR A 369 5.22 5.30 8.73
CA TYR A 369 4.18 4.90 9.66
C TYR A 369 4.46 3.58 10.38
N ALA A 370 5.35 2.74 9.84
CA ALA A 370 5.77 1.51 10.52
C ALA A 370 7.03 0.84 9.96
N VAL A 371 7.57 -0.08 10.75
CA VAL A 371 8.45 -1.19 10.37
C VAL A 371 7.72 -2.50 10.63
N ARG A 372 7.52 -3.33 9.59
CA ARG A 372 6.66 -4.52 9.66
C ARG A 372 7.39 -5.85 9.60
N LEU A 373 8.71 -5.86 9.40
CA LEU A 373 9.46 -7.11 9.34
C LEU A 373 10.48 -7.14 10.48
N GLU A 374 10.51 -8.27 11.18
CA GLU A 374 11.59 -8.58 12.11
C GLU A 374 12.93 -8.66 11.36
N ILE A 375 13.92 -7.90 11.83
CA ILE A 375 15.28 -7.92 11.30
C ILE A 375 16.17 -8.59 12.35
N THR A 376 16.42 -9.88 12.20
CA THR A 376 17.13 -10.70 13.20
C THR A 376 18.57 -10.25 13.47
N ALA A 377 19.20 -9.53 12.54
CA ALA A 377 20.50 -8.87 12.77
C ALA A 377 20.42 -7.72 13.81
N MET A 378 19.22 -7.23 14.09
CA MET A 378 18.91 -6.21 15.11
C MET A 378 17.69 -6.65 15.93
N PRO A 379 17.88 -7.57 16.90
CA PRO A 379 16.78 -8.10 17.71
C PRO A 379 15.94 -6.98 18.34
N ASN A 380 14.62 -7.11 18.34
CA ASN A 380 13.69 -6.11 18.88
C ASN A 380 13.68 -4.72 18.20
N PHE A 381 14.43 -4.48 17.11
CA PHE A 381 14.40 -3.21 16.36
C PHE A 381 12.97 -2.79 15.98
N HIS A 382 12.14 -3.74 15.56
CA HIS A 382 10.77 -3.51 15.13
C HIS A 382 9.81 -3.13 16.28
N THR A 383 10.19 -3.29 17.56
CA THR A 383 9.25 -3.17 18.70
C THR A 383 8.54 -1.83 18.76
N VAL A 384 9.29 -0.73 18.65
CA VAL A 384 8.72 0.63 18.60
C VAL A 384 8.10 0.90 17.23
N GLY A 385 8.83 0.56 16.16
CA GLY A 385 8.43 0.85 14.79
C GLY A 385 7.18 0.10 14.30
N SER A 386 6.76 -0.99 14.95
CA SER A 386 5.64 -1.81 14.52
C SER A 386 4.33 -1.51 15.23
N ARG A 387 4.33 -0.60 16.22
CA ARG A 387 3.18 -0.29 17.08
C ARG A 387 2.90 1.21 17.06
N ARG A 388 1.63 1.60 16.89
CA ARG A 388 1.21 3.01 16.96
C ARG A 388 0.30 3.28 18.16
N CYS A 389 0.71 4.13 19.08
CA CYS A 389 -0.06 4.47 20.29
C CYS A 389 0.07 5.96 20.67
N HIS A 390 -0.61 6.39 21.73
CA HIS A 390 -0.46 7.73 22.25
C HIS A 390 0.80 7.84 23.12
N ASP A 391 1.95 8.01 22.47
CA ASP A 391 3.24 8.33 23.10
C ASP A 391 3.84 9.52 22.34
N LEU A 392 3.80 10.72 22.96
CA LEU A 392 4.34 11.94 22.35
C LEU A 392 5.87 11.93 22.24
N THR A 393 6.54 11.06 23.01
CA THR A 393 8.00 10.92 22.99
C THR A 393 8.48 9.86 22.02
N GLU A 394 7.57 9.00 21.57
CA GLU A 394 7.80 7.85 20.69
C GLU A 394 8.93 6.91 21.16
N GLN A 395 9.04 6.72 22.47
CA GLN A 395 10.01 5.82 23.07
C GLN A 395 9.50 4.39 23.19
N SER A 396 8.18 4.22 23.31
CA SER A 396 7.52 2.92 23.50
C SER A 396 6.76 2.44 22.27
N CYS A 397 6.32 3.36 21.41
CA CYS A 397 5.58 3.11 20.17
C CYS A 397 5.75 4.33 19.25
N LEU A 398 5.47 4.18 17.96
CA LEU A 398 5.25 5.34 17.09
C LEU A 398 3.96 6.06 17.51
N PHE A 399 3.91 7.37 17.28
CA PHE A 399 2.72 8.15 17.60
C PHE A 399 1.54 7.75 16.70
N SER A 400 0.31 7.83 17.22
CA SER A 400 -0.90 7.47 16.49
C SER A 400 -1.07 8.30 15.21
N GLN A 401 -1.39 7.63 14.10
CA GLN A 401 -1.52 8.19 12.74
C GLN A 401 -2.55 7.40 11.94
N LEU A 402 -3.11 8.00 10.89
CA LEU A 402 -4.07 7.36 9.97
C LEU A 402 -5.31 6.78 10.67
N GLY A 403 -5.74 7.41 11.76
CA GLY A 403 -6.87 6.93 12.58
C GLY A 403 -6.60 5.63 13.34
N SER A 404 -5.33 5.31 13.64
CA SER A 404 -5.00 4.18 14.51
C SER A 404 -5.54 4.35 15.94
N ASP A 405 -5.83 3.24 16.60
CA ASP A 405 -6.28 3.24 17.99
C ASP A 405 -5.12 3.71 18.91
N PRO A 406 -5.30 4.76 19.74
CA PRO A 406 -4.25 5.29 20.60
C PRO A 406 -3.76 4.31 21.67
N SER A 407 -4.46 3.20 21.92
CA SER A 407 -4.01 2.14 22.84
C SER A 407 -2.84 1.29 22.32
N GLY A 408 -2.49 1.41 21.03
CA GLY A 408 -1.51 0.52 20.42
C GLY A 408 -2.09 -0.76 19.83
N THR A 409 -3.39 -0.80 19.56
CA THR A 409 -4.09 -1.97 19.01
C THR A 409 -4.60 -1.72 17.59
N GLY A 410 -5.22 -2.73 16.99
CA GLY A 410 -5.75 -2.66 15.63
C GLY A 410 -4.64 -2.62 14.58
N THR A 411 -4.98 -2.16 13.38
CA THR A 411 -4.10 -2.28 12.19
C THR A 411 -3.00 -1.22 12.14
N GLY A 412 -2.99 -0.28 13.09
CA GLY A 412 -1.80 0.55 13.32
C GLY A 412 -0.61 -0.28 13.82
N SER A 413 -0.89 -1.41 14.46
CA SER A 413 0.09 -2.26 15.12
C SER A 413 0.21 -3.64 14.45
N GLY A 414 1.41 -4.22 14.49
CA GLY A 414 1.70 -5.56 13.99
C GLY A 414 2.96 -5.62 13.13
N TYR A 415 3.55 -6.81 13.06
CA TYR A 415 4.72 -7.13 12.26
C TYR A 415 4.69 -8.61 11.87
N TYR A 416 5.58 -9.00 10.94
CA TYR A 416 5.84 -10.36 10.54
C TYR A 416 7.15 -10.82 11.17
N THR A 417 7.13 -12.00 11.79
CA THR A 417 8.34 -12.68 12.21
C THR A 417 9.13 -13.17 11.00
N ALA A 418 10.44 -13.43 11.18
CA ALA A 418 11.27 -14.02 10.14
C ALA A 418 10.69 -15.35 9.61
N LYS A 419 10.15 -16.18 10.52
CA LYS A 419 9.54 -17.47 10.18
C LYS A 419 8.28 -17.32 9.34
N GLU A 420 7.39 -16.40 9.70
CA GLU A 420 6.17 -16.15 8.92
C GLU A 420 6.51 -15.63 7.51
N TYR A 421 7.48 -14.73 7.40
CA TYR A 421 7.95 -14.23 6.11
C TYR A 421 8.54 -15.35 5.24
N GLN A 422 9.37 -16.23 5.81
CA GLN A 422 9.90 -17.42 5.12
C GLN A 422 8.79 -18.35 4.62
N GLN A 423 7.77 -18.61 5.45
CA GLN A 423 6.62 -19.43 5.04
C GLN A 423 5.79 -18.76 3.93
N LEU A 424 5.71 -17.42 3.92
CA LEU A 424 5.09 -16.67 2.83
C LEU A 424 5.90 -16.82 1.53
N LEU A 425 7.24 -16.74 1.61
CA LEU A 425 8.13 -16.97 0.48
C LEU A 425 8.00 -18.39 -0.09
N SER A 426 7.88 -19.42 0.75
CA SER A 426 7.66 -20.80 0.30
C SER A 426 6.34 -20.94 -0.49
N LEU A 427 5.26 -20.32 0.00
CA LEU A 427 3.99 -20.30 -0.73
C LEU A 427 4.12 -19.52 -2.06
N ALA A 428 4.77 -18.36 -2.04
CA ALA A 428 4.99 -17.56 -3.23
C ALA A 428 5.79 -18.33 -4.30
N LYS A 429 6.81 -19.09 -3.88
CA LYS A 429 7.57 -20.00 -4.75
C LYS A 429 6.69 -21.07 -5.40
N GLN A 430 5.84 -21.76 -4.63
CA GLN A 430 4.89 -22.75 -5.15
C GLN A 430 3.93 -22.12 -6.19
N LEU A 431 3.55 -20.87 -5.98
CA LEU A 431 2.64 -20.12 -6.84
C LEU A 431 3.36 -19.33 -7.96
N HIS A 432 4.67 -19.51 -8.14
CA HIS A 432 5.48 -18.77 -9.11
C HIS A 432 5.40 -17.23 -9.00
N ILE A 433 5.16 -16.72 -7.80
CA ILE A 433 5.11 -15.28 -7.49
C ILE A 433 6.42 -14.85 -6.83
N GLU A 434 7.10 -13.86 -7.42
CA GLU A 434 8.24 -13.20 -6.79
C GLU A 434 7.76 -12.17 -5.79
N ILE A 435 8.13 -12.35 -4.51
CA ILE A 435 7.99 -11.29 -3.52
C ILE A 435 9.20 -10.37 -3.66
N ILE A 436 8.94 -9.11 -4.01
CA ILE A 436 9.89 -8.01 -4.04
C ILE A 436 9.69 -7.25 -2.71
N PRO A 437 10.48 -7.54 -1.66
CA PRO A 437 10.40 -6.77 -0.43
C PRO A 437 10.77 -5.31 -0.72
N MET A 438 10.00 -4.37 -0.16
CA MET A 438 10.31 -2.96 -0.26
C MET A 438 10.50 -2.31 1.11
N TRP A 439 11.48 -1.43 1.19
CA TRP A 439 11.78 -0.58 2.33
C TRP A 439 12.00 0.84 1.84
N ARG A 440 11.32 1.84 2.41
CA ARG A 440 11.58 3.23 2.04
C ARG A 440 12.93 3.69 2.60
N PHE A 441 13.89 3.90 1.71
CA PHE A 441 15.17 4.53 2.03
C PHE A 441 15.27 5.95 1.44
N ASP A 442 14.15 6.49 0.97
CA ASP A 442 14.02 7.83 0.41
C ASP A 442 13.66 8.84 1.51
N SER A 443 12.78 9.79 1.22
CA SER A 443 12.26 10.76 2.18
C SER A 443 11.18 10.20 3.13
N ASN A 444 10.90 8.89 3.12
CA ASN A 444 9.81 8.28 3.89
C ASN A 444 10.29 7.20 4.89
N MET A 445 11.38 7.46 5.62
CA MET A 445 12.07 6.51 6.50
C MET A 445 11.78 6.70 8.01
N ARG A 446 10.82 7.55 8.39
CA ARG A 446 10.61 7.99 9.79
C ARG A 446 10.48 6.85 10.80
N ALA A 447 9.68 5.82 10.50
CA ALA A 447 9.50 4.71 11.44
C ALA A 447 10.80 3.97 11.71
N SER A 448 11.64 3.80 10.68
CA SER A 448 12.95 3.15 10.82
C SER A 448 13.91 3.99 11.64
N GLU A 449 13.90 5.31 11.43
CA GLU A 449 14.71 6.26 12.19
C GLU A 449 14.34 6.28 13.69
N ILE A 450 13.05 6.26 14.03
CA ILE A 450 12.61 6.19 15.43
C ILE A 450 12.95 4.81 16.02
N ALA A 451 12.64 3.74 15.29
CA ALA A 451 12.88 2.37 15.72
C ALA A 451 14.36 2.12 16.07
N ILE A 452 15.29 2.63 15.25
CA ILE A 452 16.70 2.44 15.56
C ILE A 452 17.12 3.24 16.78
N ARG A 453 16.69 4.50 16.93
CA ARG A 453 17.06 5.30 18.11
C ARG A 453 16.63 4.61 19.40
N ALA A 454 15.42 4.04 19.42
CA ALA A 454 14.95 3.25 20.55
C ALA A 454 15.80 1.99 20.78
N TYR A 455 16.14 1.25 19.71
CA TYR A 455 17.00 0.07 19.78
C TYR A 455 18.43 0.39 20.30
N SER A 456 19.07 1.44 19.79
CA SER A 456 20.40 1.87 20.23
C SER A 456 20.41 2.31 21.70
N LYS A 457 19.36 3.00 22.16
CA LYS A 457 19.20 3.37 23.59
C LYS A 457 19.05 2.13 24.48
N ALA A 458 18.25 1.15 24.04
CA ALA A 458 17.96 -0.06 24.83
C ALA A 458 19.16 -1.02 24.93
N SER A 459 19.96 -1.16 23.88
CA SER A 459 21.04 -2.15 23.81
C SER A 459 22.29 -1.80 24.62
N ARG A 460 22.43 -0.55 25.14
CA ARG A 460 23.65 -0.01 25.80
C ARG A 460 24.96 -0.24 25.03
N ASN A 461 24.88 -0.65 23.77
CA ASN A 461 26.01 -1.06 22.96
C ASN A 461 26.35 0.05 21.97
N GLN A 462 27.40 0.81 22.27
CA GLN A 462 27.86 1.94 21.45
C GLN A 462 28.44 1.51 20.08
N THR A 463 28.64 0.22 19.80
CA THR A 463 29.14 -0.25 18.49
C THR A 463 28.08 -0.19 17.37
N MET A 464 26.79 -0.13 17.73
CA MET A 464 25.70 0.35 16.86
C MET A 464 25.15 1.68 17.37
N ASN A 465 26.05 2.59 17.76
CA ASN A 465 25.71 4.00 17.88
C ASN A 465 25.48 4.52 16.45
N TRP A 466 24.33 4.17 15.86
CA TRP A 466 23.76 4.94 14.76
C TRP A 466 23.38 6.29 15.36
N SER A 467 24.38 7.14 15.51
CA SER A 467 24.21 8.58 15.52
C SER A 467 23.70 8.95 14.12
N LEU A 468 22.45 8.57 13.81
CA LEU A 468 21.68 9.38 12.90
C LEU A 468 21.84 10.81 13.42
N PRO A 469 22.16 11.81 12.57
CA PRO A 469 22.14 13.21 12.97
C PRO A 469 20.89 13.45 13.82
N GLU A 470 20.92 14.32 14.84
CA GLU A 470 19.71 14.65 15.59
C GLU A 470 18.51 14.76 14.66
N LEU A 471 17.35 14.23 15.09
CA LEU A 471 16.12 14.29 14.29
C LEU A 471 15.99 15.71 13.76
N ASP A 472 16.20 15.88 12.46
CA ASP A 472 16.13 17.20 11.86
C ASP A 472 14.66 17.60 11.83
N LYS A 473 14.24 18.26 12.90
CA LYS A 473 12.92 18.83 13.07
C LYS A 473 12.84 20.24 12.47
N THR A 474 13.94 20.76 11.93
CA THR A 474 14.01 22.07 11.26
C THR A 474 13.68 21.98 9.77
N SER A 475 13.79 20.78 9.19
CA SER A 475 13.27 20.44 7.87
C SER A 475 11.83 20.89 7.67
N LEU A 476 11.53 21.37 6.46
CA LEU A 476 10.18 21.69 5.99
C LEU A 476 9.24 20.49 6.12
N LEU A 477 7.93 20.77 6.17
CA LEU A 477 6.94 19.70 6.16
C LEU A 477 6.87 19.01 4.80
N LYS A 478 6.99 17.68 4.85
CA LYS A 478 6.74 16.79 3.73
C LYS A 478 5.28 16.82 3.30
N PRO A 479 4.93 16.29 2.11
CA PRO A 479 3.52 16.16 1.68
C PRO A 479 2.62 15.41 2.67
N ASN A 480 3.18 14.50 3.46
CA ASN A 480 2.46 13.76 4.52
C ASN A 480 2.55 14.43 5.92
N LEU A 481 3.01 15.68 5.98
CA LEU A 481 3.07 16.53 7.16
C LEU A 481 3.99 16.04 8.29
N PHE A 482 4.94 15.16 7.98
CA PHE A 482 6.10 14.93 8.86
C PHE A 482 7.25 15.86 8.50
N ARG A 483 8.16 16.08 9.46
CA ARG A 483 9.44 16.80 9.25
C ARG A 483 10.64 15.86 9.17
N ILE A 484 10.52 14.71 9.81
CA ILE A 484 11.58 13.70 9.95
C ILE A 484 11.34 12.52 8.99
N GLY A 485 12.31 11.61 8.92
CA GLY A 485 12.27 10.48 7.97
C GLY A 485 12.93 10.75 6.62
N ASN A 486 13.55 11.92 6.46
CA ASN A 486 14.43 12.21 5.32
C ASN A 486 15.77 11.47 5.49
N VAL A 487 16.10 10.53 4.59
CA VAL A 487 17.40 9.83 4.62
C VAL A 487 18.57 10.82 4.57
N ASP A 488 19.66 10.51 5.27
CA ASP A 488 20.96 11.15 5.08
C ASP A 488 21.80 10.27 4.13
N PRO A 489 21.84 10.56 2.81
CA PRO A 489 22.57 9.73 1.86
C PRO A 489 24.09 9.82 2.03
N CYS A 490 24.59 10.76 2.84
CA CYS A 490 26.01 11.01 3.05
C CYS A 490 26.58 10.36 4.31
N ALA A 491 25.72 9.82 5.19
CA ALA A 491 26.08 9.12 6.41
C ALA A 491 26.57 7.68 6.14
N LYS A 492 27.66 7.27 6.80
CA LYS A 492 28.13 5.87 6.74
C LYS A 492 27.15 4.92 7.42
N GLU A 493 26.46 5.44 8.43
CA GLU A 493 25.42 4.76 9.20
C GLU A 493 24.21 4.40 8.32
N THR A 494 23.82 5.29 7.39
CA THR A 494 22.77 5.01 6.40
C THR A 494 23.15 3.85 5.50
N GLU A 495 24.38 3.84 4.97
CA GLU A 495 24.85 2.71 4.16
C GLU A 495 24.86 1.40 4.96
N ALA A 496 25.37 1.42 6.19
CA ALA A 496 25.39 0.25 7.06
C ALA A 496 23.97 -0.28 7.37
N PHE A 497 23.01 0.62 7.60
CA PHE A 497 21.61 0.27 7.78
C PHE A 497 21.03 -0.45 6.56
N ILE A 498 21.14 0.18 5.38
CA ILE A 498 20.62 -0.38 4.12
C ILE A 498 21.24 -1.75 3.86
N ARG A 499 22.56 -1.89 4.04
CA ARG A 499 23.27 -3.17 3.89
C ARG A 499 22.74 -4.23 4.84
N THR A 500 22.51 -3.88 6.12
CA THR A 500 21.99 -4.80 7.15
C THR A 500 20.58 -5.27 6.82
N ILE A 501 19.69 -4.37 6.40
CA ILE A 501 18.32 -4.71 6.00
C ILE A 501 18.33 -5.67 4.81
N ILE A 502 19.05 -5.32 3.74
CA ILE A 502 19.09 -6.11 2.51
C ILE A 502 19.73 -7.48 2.76
N SER A 503 20.85 -7.55 3.49
CA SER A 503 21.53 -8.82 3.79
C SER A 503 20.67 -9.75 4.66
N THR A 504 19.99 -9.19 5.65
CA THR A 504 19.08 -9.96 6.53
C THR A 504 17.90 -10.51 5.74
N ILE A 505 17.24 -9.70 4.93
CA ILE A 505 16.12 -10.15 4.10
C ILE A 505 16.58 -11.19 3.06
N LYS A 506 17.75 -10.98 2.45
CA LYS A 506 18.36 -11.97 1.56
C LYS A 506 18.59 -13.32 2.26
N SER A 507 18.98 -13.31 3.53
CA SER A 507 19.12 -14.56 4.30
C SER A 507 17.79 -15.32 4.45
N TYR A 508 16.67 -14.60 4.61
CA TYR A 508 15.34 -15.23 4.68
C TYR A 508 14.91 -15.85 3.36
N HIS A 509 15.21 -15.17 2.25
CA HIS A 509 15.03 -15.70 0.90
C HIS A 509 15.86 -16.97 0.64
N SER A 510 17.13 -16.97 1.06
CA SER A 510 17.99 -18.15 0.98
C SER A 510 17.46 -19.30 1.81
N ALA A 511 17.02 -19.04 3.06
CA ALA A 511 16.45 -20.04 3.96
C ALA A 511 15.15 -20.66 3.40
N ALA A 512 14.33 -19.86 2.71
CA ALA A 512 13.13 -20.34 2.02
C ALA A 512 13.42 -21.07 0.69
N ASN A 513 14.70 -21.22 0.31
CA ASN A 513 15.15 -21.71 -1.00
C ASN A 513 14.45 -20.96 -2.16
N TYR A 514 14.28 -19.65 -1.99
CA TYR A 514 13.69 -18.75 -2.98
C TYR A 514 14.50 -17.45 -3.07
N PRO A 515 15.61 -17.47 -3.83
CA PRO A 515 16.60 -16.39 -3.83
C PRO A 515 15.98 -15.02 -4.12
N LEU A 516 16.41 -14.02 -3.35
CA LEU A 516 16.04 -12.63 -3.59
C LEU A 516 16.62 -12.18 -4.94
N LYS A 517 15.77 -11.72 -5.85
CA LYS A 517 16.19 -11.21 -7.16
C LYS A 517 16.14 -9.69 -7.23
N THR A 518 15.12 -9.11 -6.62
CA THR A 518 14.83 -7.67 -6.68
C THR A 518 14.46 -7.14 -5.30
N PHE A 519 14.94 -5.96 -4.95
CA PHE A 519 14.60 -5.25 -3.71
C PHE A 519 14.08 -3.85 -4.00
N GLY A 520 12.94 -3.45 -3.42
CA GLY A 520 12.36 -2.12 -3.61
C GLY A 520 12.86 -1.10 -2.59
N VAL A 521 13.25 0.10 -3.04
CA VAL A 521 13.83 1.15 -2.17
C VAL A 521 12.93 2.39 -2.00
N GLY A 522 11.77 2.42 -2.66
CA GLY A 522 10.93 3.62 -2.76
C GLY A 522 11.40 4.51 -3.90
N GLY A 523 11.58 5.81 -3.63
CA GLY A 523 11.88 6.85 -4.61
C GLY A 523 10.76 7.87 -4.80
N GLU A 524 9.81 7.93 -3.87
CA GLU A 524 8.70 8.89 -3.92
C GLU A 524 9.06 10.14 -3.12
N ASP A 525 8.60 11.30 -3.59
CA ASP A 525 8.72 12.59 -2.90
C ASP A 525 10.12 12.85 -2.33
N THR A 526 11.15 12.59 -3.15
CA THR A 526 12.55 12.77 -2.76
C THR A 526 12.86 14.24 -2.50
N GLU A 527 13.02 14.61 -1.23
CA GLU A 527 13.36 15.95 -0.76
C GLU A 527 14.87 16.18 -0.79
N VAL A 528 15.38 16.45 -1.97
CA VAL A 528 16.82 16.60 -2.18
C VAL A 528 17.40 17.85 -1.48
N ASP A 529 16.58 18.85 -1.17
CA ASP A 529 16.99 20.02 -0.36
C ASP A 529 17.56 19.56 0.99
N THR A 530 16.77 18.75 1.71
CA THR A 530 17.16 18.16 2.99
C THR A 530 18.40 17.27 2.86
N TRP A 531 18.54 16.54 1.75
CA TRP A 531 19.74 15.73 1.51
C TRP A 531 20.99 16.60 1.34
N LEU A 532 20.86 17.73 0.63
CA LEU A 532 21.96 18.68 0.44
C LEU A 532 22.40 19.27 1.77
N GLU A 533 21.46 19.71 2.62
CA GLU A 533 21.75 20.26 3.94
C GLU A 533 22.48 19.25 4.84
N LYS A 534 21.94 18.03 4.96
CA LYS A 534 22.56 16.95 5.75
C LYS A 534 23.96 16.58 5.25
N CYS A 535 24.14 16.49 3.93
CA CYS A 535 25.46 16.26 3.34
C CYS A 535 26.43 17.43 3.58
N SER A 536 25.94 18.68 3.55
CA SER A 536 26.73 19.88 3.77
C SER A 536 27.21 19.99 5.21
N ALA A 537 26.36 19.67 6.18
CA ALA A 537 26.72 19.57 7.60
C ALA A 537 27.85 18.56 7.86
N ARG A 538 28.08 17.62 6.93
CA ARG A 538 29.18 16.63 6.97
C ARG A 538 30.39 17.05 6.13
N ASN A 539 30.49 18.32 5.73
CA ASN A 539 31.52 18.87 4.84
C ASN A 539 31.67 18.12 3.51
N LYS A 540 30.58 17.51 3.00
CA LYS A 540 30.54 16.84 1.69
C LYS A 540 29.97 17.72 0.59
N THR A 541 29.95 19.05 0.76
CA THR A 541 29.57 19.99 -0.31
C THR A 541 30.56 19.91 -1.46
N ASN A 542 30.07 19.50 -2.63
CA ASN A 542 30.81 19.66 -3.88
C ASN A 542 30.18 20.87 -4.60
N ASN A 543 31.00 21.81 -5.08
CA ASN A 543 30.61 22.86 -6.03
C ASN A 543 30.19 22.21 -7.36
N LEU A 544 29.01 21.59 -7.38
CA LEU A 544 28.52 20.79 -8.49
C LEU A 544 27.65 21.67 -9.38
N LYS A 545 27.86 21.56 -10.69
CA LYS A 545 27.01 22.21 -11.73
C LYS A 545 25.52 21.83 -11.60
N HIS A 546 25.21 20.68 -10.96
CA HIS A 546 23.85 20.21 -10.67
C HIS A 546 23.77 19.52 -9.30
N PRO A 547 23.70 20.26 -8.18
CA PRO A 547 23.77 19.65 -6.85
C PRO A 547 22.60 18.67 -6.61
N TYR A 548 21.40 19.00 -7.09
CA TYR A 548 20.21 18.16 -6.98
C TYR A 548 20.33 16.81 -7.68
N VAL A 549 20.63 16.85 -8.99
CA VAL A 549 20.78 15.64 -9.80
C VAL A 549 21.93 14.80 -9.26
N ARG A 550 23.04 15.44 -8.89
CA ARG A 550 24.23 14.73 -8.43
C ARG A 550 23.98 13.98 -7.11
N ARG A 551 23.21 14.54 -6.17
CA ARG A 551 22.85 13.81 -4.93
C ARG A 551 22.00 12.59 -5.19
N LYS A 552 21.02 12.68 -6.10
CA LYS A 552 20.26 11.50 -6.54
C LYS A 552 21.16 10.45 -7.20
N VAL A 553 22.12 10.88 -8.03
CA VAL A 553 23.12 9.99 -8.66
C VAL A 553 24.00 9.31 -7.62
N GLU A 554 24.56 10.04 -6.66
CA GLU A 554 25.41 9.47 -5.60
C GLU A 554 24.65 8.45 -4.75
N PHE A 555 23.42 8.76 -4.35
CA PHE A 555 22.59 7.83 -3.58
C PHE A 555 22.23 6.58 -4.40
N THR A 556 21.87 6.74 -5.68
CA THR A 556 21.58 5.60 -6.55
C THR A 556 22.83 4.76 -6.84
N GLN A 557 24.03 5.36 -6.89
CA GLN A 557 25.31 4.63 -7.02
C GLN A 557 25.60 3.77 -5.79
N LEU A 558 25.33 4.31 -4.59
CA LEU A 558 25.40 3.55 -3.35
C LEU A 558 24.48 2.33 -3.41
N LEU A 559 23.20 2.54 -3.76
CA LEU A 559 22.22 1.47 -3.88
C LEU A 559 22.62 0.42 -4.93
N SER A 560 23.14 0.83 -6.08
CA SER A 560 23.64 -0.08 -7.13
C SER A 560 24.85 -0.89 -6.68
N THR A 561 25.72 -0.30 -5.87
CA THR A 561 26.87 -1.01 -5.28
C THR A 561 26.39 -2.10 -4.34
N ILE A 562 25.50 -1.76 -3.41
CA ILE A 562 24.88 -2.71 -2.48
C ILE A 562 24.16 -3.83 -3.25
N ALA A 563 23.47 -3.50 -4.35
CA ALA A 563 22.79 -4.47 -5.20
C ALA A 563 23.76 -5.44 -5.88
N THR A 564 24.88 -4.92 -6.38
CA THR A 564 25.93 -5.72 -7.02
C THR A 564 26.57 -6.68 -6.02
N ASP A 565 26.94 -6.18 -4.83
CA ASP A 565 27.52 -6.99 -3.75
C ASP A 565 26.58 -8.12 -3.31
N ASN A 566 25.26 -7.90 -3.45
CA ASN A 566 24.25 -8.89 -3.11
C ASN A 566 23.76 -9.73 -4.30
N ASN A 567 24.23 -9.48 -5.52
CA ASN A 567 23.75 -10.07 -6.75
C ASN A 567 22.21 -9.96 -6.95
N ILE A 568 21.66 -8.78 -6.67
CA ILE A 568 20.24 -8.45 -6.84
C ILE A 568 20.07 -7.24 -7.77
N ALA A 569 18.83 -6.95 -8.16
CA ALA A 569 18.42 -5.69 -8.77
C ALA A 569 17.71 -4.80 -7.74
N ILE A 570 17.74 -3.48 -7.95
CA ILE A 570 16.97 -2.50 -7.17
C ILE A 570 15.72 -2.10 -7.95
N ASN A 571 14.59 -2.04 -7.28
CA ASN A 571 13.37 -1.45 -7.79
C ASN A 571 13.13 -0.08 -7.14
N ALA A 572 12.84 0.93 -7.94
CA ALA A 572 12.49 2.25 -7.44
C ALA A 572 11.40 2.91 -8.29
N TYR A 573 10.71 3.88 -7.67
CA TYR A 573 9.83 4.79 -8.40
C TYR A 573 10.63 5.69 -9.31
N ASP A 574 9.98 6.08 -10.41
CA ASP A 574 10.52 6.95 -11.43
C ASP A 574 10.98 8.32 -10.90
N ASN A 575 10.37 8.83 -9.84
CA ASN A 575 10.75 10.10 -9.20
C ASN A 575 12.19 10.12 -8.65
N LEU A 576 12.78 8.96 -8.34
CA LEU A 576 14.19 8.86 -7.96
C LEU A 576 15.13 9.21 -9.13
N PHE A 577 14.63 9.15 -10.37
CA PHE A 577 15.38 9.34 -11.61
C PHE A 577 14.88 10.53 -12.44
N THR A 578 14.07 11.41 -11.85
CA THR A 578 13.63 12.67 -12.47
C THR A 578 13.97 13.88 -11.61
N ALA A 579 14.07 15.05 -12.25
CA ALA A 579 14.36 16.33 -11.58
C ALA A 579 13.49 17.44 -12.18
N PHE A 580 13.19 18.47 -11.38
CA PHE A 580 12.52 19.67 -11.87
C PHE A 580 13.48 20.50 -12.74
N PRO A 581 13.04 21.01 -13.90
CA PRO A 581 13.88 21.85 -14.77
C PRO A 581 14.40 23.10 -14.07
N THR A 582 13.59 23.71 -13.20
CA THR A 582 13.95 24.89 -12.39
C THR A 582 15.09 24.63 -11.40
N ARG A 583 15.46 23.37 -11.20
CA ARG A 583 16.56 22.94 -10.31
C ARG A 583 17.78 22.41 -11.09
N CYS A 584 17.83 22.61 -12.41
CA CYS A 584 18.96 22.26 -13.27
C CYS A 584 19.48 23.49 -14.03
N LEU A 585 20.80 23.71 -13.99
CA LEU A 585 21.46 24.82 -14.70
C LEU A 585 21.61 24.59 -16.22
N ASP A 586 21.35 23.38 -16.73
CA ASP A 586 21.51 22.97 -18.13
C ASP A 586 20.22 22.27 -18.61
N PRO A 587 19.48 22.86 -19.57
CA PRO A 587 18.26 22.28 -20.11
C PRO A 587 18.46 20.92 -20.82
N ASN A 588 19.67 20.61 -21.29
CA ASN A 588 19.94 19.35 -21.97
C ASN A 588 20.02 18.15 -21.01
N ASP A 589 20.33 18.39 -19.74
CA ASP A 589 20.36 17.36 -18.70
C ASP A 589 18.99 17.16 -18.02
N CYS A 590 18.09 18.17 -18.07
CA CYS A 590 16.76 18.15 -17.44
C CYS A 590 15.69 18.95 -18.24
N PRO A 591 15.29 18.52 -19.44
CA PRO A 591 14.49 19.37 -20.33
C PRO A 591 13.04 19.61 -19.87
N ASN A 592 12.40 18.66 -19.15
CA ASN A 592 11.09 18.86 -18.51
C ASN A 592 10.83 17.85 -17.36
N TRP A 593 9.72 18.03 -16.61
CA TRP A 593 9.25 17.17 -15.50
C TRP A 593 9.14 15.67 -15.82
N PHE A 594 8.94 15.34 -17.10
CA PHE A 594 8.66 14.00 -17.60
C PHE A 594 9.87 13.30 -18.21
N VAL A 595 10.98 13.99 -18.43
CA VAL A 595 12.19 13.38 -19.00
C VAL A 595 13.07 12.83 -17.88
N PRO A 596 13.26 11.49 -17.80
CA PRO A 596 14.24 10.89 -16.89
C PRO A 596 15.64 11.37 -17.24
N PHE A 597 16.43 11.75 -16.25
CA PHE A 597 17.84 12.02 -16.51
C PHE A 597 18.55 10.70 -16.82
N ASN A 598 19.39 10.69 -17.87
CA ASN A 598 20.12 9.48 -18.23
C ASN A 598 21.26 9.25 -17.23
N ILE A 599 20.98 8.49 -16.15
CA ILE A 599 22.03 8.22 -15.16
C ILE A 599 23.09 7.26 -15.63
N THR A 600 22.82 6.42 -16.62
CA THR A 600 23.72 5.33 -16.98
C THR A 600 25.10 5.87 -17.40
N LYS A 601 25.17 7.09 -17.93
CA LYS A 601 26.42 7.79 -18.26
C LYS A 601 27.34 8.05 -17.05
N TRP A 602 26.82 8.01 -15.83
CA TRP A 602 27.57 8.23 -14.59
C TRP A 602 27.89 6.93 -13.83
N TYR A 603 27.65 5.75 -14.41
CA TYR A 603 27.89 4.46 -13.74
C TYR A 603 29.07 3.70 -14.39
N PRO A 604 30.16 3.47 -13.65
CA PRO A 604 31.30 2.70 -14.16
C PRO A 604 31.08 1.17 -14.12
N LYS A 605 29.98 0.70 -13.53
CA LYS A 605 29.62 -0.72 -13.34
C LYS A 605 28.23 -1.02 -13.94
N PRO A 606 27.88 -2.29 -14.21
CA PRO A 606 26.56 -2.65 -14.71
C PRO A 606 25.46 -2.12 -13.78
N PHE A 607 24.67 -1.22 -14.34
CA PHE A 607 23.57 -0.54 -13.67
C PHE A 607 22.39 -1.49 -13.46
N ARG A 608 21.99 -1.76 -12.21
CA ARG A 608 21.01 -2.80 -11.85
C ARG A 608 19.73 -2.23 -11.24
N PHE A 609 18.98 -1.45 -12.03
CA PHE A 609 17.67 -0.96 -11.61
C PHE A 609 16.53 -1.45 -12.50
N THR A 610 15.40 -1.69 -11.85
CA THR A 610 14.08 -1.82 -12.45
C THR A 610 13.27 -0.60 -12.06
N VAL A 611 12.55 -0.01 -13.01
CA VAL A 611 11.73 1.17 -12.76
C VAL A 611 10.27 0.78 -12.78
N THR A 612 9.55 1.21 -11.75
CA THR A 612 8.09 1.14 -11.71
C THR A 612 7.52 2.54 -11.66
N HIS A 613 6.68 2.86 -12.64
CA HIS A 613 5.96 4.13 -12.67
C HIS A 613 4.68 4.02 -11.83
N ARG A 614 4.31 5.08 -11.13
CA ARG A 614 3.01 5.19 -10.45
C ARG A 614 1.89 5.19 -11.49
N ASP A 615 1.20 4.06 -11.63
CA ASP A 615 0.11 3.89 -12.60
C ASP A 615 -1.19 4.54 -12.09
N PRO A 616 -2.06 5.12 -12.94
CA PRO A 616 -3.41 5.57 -12.54
C PRO A 616 -4.31 4.46 -11.97
N ARG A 617 -3.95 3.18 -12.12
CA ARG A 617 -4.60 2.01 -11.50
C ARG A 617 -4.23 1.85 -10.03
N VAL A 618 -4.19 2.97 -9.30
CA VAL A 618 -4.10 2.97 -7.85
C VAL A 618 -5.45 2.55 -7.30
N MET A 619 -5.51 1.34 -6.76
CA MET A 619 -6.74 0.73 -6.25
C MET A 619 -7.20 1.33 -4.91
N SER A 620 -6.40 2.23 -4.31
CA SER A 620 -6.83 3.05 -3.18
C SER A 620 -7.71 4.23 -3.59
N LEU A 621 -7.84 4.51 -4.89
CA LEU A 621 -8.76 5.52 -5.41
C LEU A 621 -10.20 4.99 -5.41
N THR A 622 -11.16 5.92 -5.42
CA THR A 622 -12.59 5.59 -5.46
C THR A 622 -12.95 4.77 -6.71
N ARG A 623 -13.69 3.66 -6.53
CA ARG A 623 -14.10 2.75 -7.63
C ARG A 623 -14.94 3.43 -8.71
N LEU A 624 -15.77 4.40 -8.34
CA LEU A 624 -16.55 5.17 -9.29
C LEU A 624 -15.65 6.26 -9.87
N GLN A 625 -15.27 6.11 -11.13
CA GLN A 625 -14.62 7.19 -11.86
C GLN A 625 -15.61 8.34 -11.98
N MET A 626 -15.27 9.48 -11.37
CA MET A 626 -16.04 10.70 -11.54
C MET A 626 -15.63 11.46 -12.84
N ARG A 627 -14.67 10.95 -13.61
CA ARG A 627 -14.20 11.57 -14.86
C ARG A 627 -14.89 10.99 -16.10
N PRO A 628 -15.19 11.80 -17.14
CA PRO A 628 -15.60 11.31 -18.45
C PRO A 628 -14.49 10.48 -19.11
N SER A 629 -14.87 9.45 -19.86
CA SER A 629 -13.98 8.53 -20.59
C SER A 629 -13.02 9.22 -21.57
N ASN A 630 -13.34 10.43 -22.03
CA ASN A 630 -12.63 11.09 -23.13
C ASN A 630 -11.42 11.94 -22.70
N ALA A 631 -11.14 12.07 -21.39
CA ALA A 631 -10.00 12.86 -20.90
C ALA A 631 -8.67 12.07 -20.83
N THR A 632 -8.62 10.84 -21.32
CA THR A 632 -7.44 9.95 -21.24
C THR A 632 -6.35 10.26 -22.26
N ASN A 633 -6.67 10.97 -23.36
CA ASN A 633 -5.73 11.11 -24.48
C ASN A 633 -4.47 11.92 -24.14
N ILE A 634 -4.53 12.89 -23.22
CA ILE A 634 -3.37 13.73 -22.89
C ILE A 634 -2.43 13.06 -21.86
N THR A 635 -2.91 12.08 -21.07
CA THR A 635 -2.09 11.47 -20.00
C THR A 635 -1.57 10.06 -20.31
N ALA A 636 -2.19 9.32 -21.22
CA ALA A 636 -1.68 8.00 -21.62
C ALA A 636 -0.43 8.09 -22.51
N VAL A 637 -0.42 9.03 -23.46
CA VAL A 637 0.68 9.26 -24.41
C VAL A 637 1.97 9.69 -23.68
N ASP A 638 1.87 10.55 -22.67
CA ASP A 638 3.02 11.06 -21.91
C ASP A 638 3.69 9.97 -21.03
N ARG A 639 2.89 9.04 -20.47
CA ARG A 639 3.38 7.96 -19.57
C ARG A 639 4.08 6.84 -20.30
N GLU A 640 3.49 6.40 -21.40
CA GLU A 640 4.12 5.41 -22.26
C GLU A 640 5.41 5.99 -22.86
N THR A 641 5.42 7.29 -23.16
CA THR A 641 6.64 8.03 -23.57
C THR A 641 7.70 8.05 -22.47
N LYS A 642 7.34 8.31 -21.20
CA LYS A 642 8.27 8.28 -20.06
C LYS A 642 8.87 6.89 -19.83
N LEU A 643 8.05 5.83 -19.83
CA LEU A 643 8.53 4.45 -19.70
C LEU A 643 9.39 4.01 -20.90
N ARG A 644 9.01 4.37 -22.13
CA ARG A 644 9.83 4.13 -23.33
C ARG A 644 11.17 4.85 -23.25
N THR A 645 11.22 6.05 -22.66
CA THR A 645 12.48 6.77 -22.42
C THR A 645 13.39 6.05 -21.44
N PHE A 646 12.85 5.50 -20.34
CA PHE A 646 13.61 4.60 -19.45
C PHE A 646 14.12 3.36 -20.20
N GLN A 647 13.31 2.71 -21.03
CA GLN A 647 13.74 1.56 -21.82
C GLN A 647 14.87 1.93 -22.79
N LYS A 648 14.78 3.07 -23.48
CA LYS A 648 15.85 3.59 -24.36
C LYS A 648 17.15 3.84 -23.60
N ASN A 649 17.06 4.25 -22.34
CA ASN A 649 18.21 4.44 -21.46
C ASN A 649 18.71 3.12 -20.82
N GLY A 650 18.19 1.95 -21.23
CA GLY A 650 18.68 0.64 -20.80
C GLY A 650 18.04 0.08 -19.51
N TYR A 651 16.99 0.70 -18.99
CA TYR A 651 16.32 0.23 -17.77
C TYR A 651 15.34 -0.92 -18.06
N GLN A 652 15.26 -1.88 -17.15
CA GLN A 652 14.12 -2.81 -17.13
C GLN A 652 12.88 -2.11 -16.57
N VAL A 653 11.75 -2.22 -17.27
CA VAL A 653 10.49 -1.55 -16.90
C VAL A 653 9.41 -2.59 -16.65
N GLY A 654 8.67 -2.43 -15.54
CA GLY A 654 7.52 -3.29 -15.18
C GLY A 654 6.21 -2.52 -15.13
N PHE A 655 5.11 -3.17 -15.53
CA PHE A 655 3.74 -2.67 -15.28
C PHE A 655 3.26 -3.09 -13.89
N LEU A 656 2.78 -2.14 -13.09
CA LEU A 656 2.44 -2.32 -11.68
C LEU A 656 1.00 -1.86 -11.39
N LEU A 657 0.22 -2.70 -10.73
CA LEU A 657 -1.02 -2.31 -10.07
C LEU A 657 -0.71 -1.94 -8.62
N LEU A 658 -1.16 -0.77 -8.15
CA LEU A 658 -0.90 -0.29 -6.79
C LEU A 658 -2.12 -0.59 -5.90
N PHE A 659 -1.93 -1.28 -4.77
CA PHE A 659 -2.99 -1.68 -3.84
C PHE A 659 -2.64 -1.24 -2.42
N ASN A 660 -3.49 -0.41 -1.81
CA ASN A 660 -3.47 -0.19 -0.36
C ASN A 660 -4.69 -0.89 0.22
N LEU A 661 -4.47 -1.90 1.06
CA LEU A 661 -5.54 -2.44 1.89
C LEU A 661 -5.76 -1.45 3.04
N VAL A 662 -6.85 -0.70 2.97
CA VAL A 662 -7.46 -0.21 4.20
C VAL A 662 -8.16 -1.43 4.80
N SER A 663 -7.48 -2.10 5.71
CA SER A 663 -7.97 -3.28 6.43
C SER A 663 -9.28 -2.94 7.16
N HIS A 664 -10.39 -3.12 6.47
CA HIS A 664 -11.68 -3.21 7.12
C HIS A 664 -11.82 -4.65 7.59
N SER A 665 -12.24 -4.84 8.83
CA SER A 665 -12.54 -6.12 9.45
C SER A 665 -13.75 -6.83 8.81
N GLU A 666 -14.08 -6.54 7.56
CA GLU A 666 -15.05 -7.29 6.76
C GLU A 666 -14.33 -7.97 5.59
N ALA A 667 -13.47 -8.92 5.94
CA ALA A 667 -13.03 -9.98 5.04
C ALA A 667 -14.17 -10.99 4.71
N ASN A 668 -15.44 -10.59 4.85
CA ASN A 668 -16.61 -11.46 4.69
C ASN A 668 -17.31 -11.33 3.33
N TYR A 669 -16.89 -10.44 2.43
CA TYR A 669 -17.45 -10.37 1.06
C TYR A 669 -16.38 -10.35 -0.03
N ILE A 670 -15.50 -11.35 0.02
CA ILE A 670 -15.07 -12.06 -1.20
C ILE A 670 -15.20 -13.54 -0.86
N GLN A 671 -16.45 -13.99 -0.68
CA GLN A 671 -16.81 -15.34 -1.08
C GLN A 671 -16.81 -15.30 -2.60
N ILE A 672 -15.78 -15.87 -3.22
CA ILE A 672 -15.96 -16.44 -4.54
C ILE A 672 -16.88 -17.63 -4.26
N HIS A 673 -18.19 -17.41 -4.44
CA HIS A 673 -19.20 -18.44 -4.29
C HIS A 673 -18.89 -19.61 -5.22
#